data_AF-A0A972ILD7-F1
#
_entry.id   AF-A0A972ILD7-F1
#
_cell.length_a   1.000
_cell.length_b   1.000
_cell.length_c   1.000
_cell.angle_alpha   90.00
_cell.angle_beta   90.00
_cell.angle_gamma   90.00
#
_symmetry.space_group_name_H-M   'P 1'
#
loop_
_entity.id
_entity.type
_entity.pdbx_description
1 polymer ?
#
loop_
_entity_poly.entity_id
_entity_poly.type
_entity_poly.pdbx_seq_one_letter_code
_entity_poly.pdbx_strand_id
1 'polypeptide(L)'
;MVELRKLTAKLGSSRRGRATETPGVQVNPAGYLERGWVIANHKLVSFHAAFISSVLSLPAAELSTRAAAGENIKYVVLNFMFSPWHMELWISLVILYLSWHIAIAIHEMGHFLTAAKLTALNKDSQEKADKALAGGSKFGYYAQMFLLIPSGKFYGVRKENGNFAPDAPYNLAVSAAAPVWSQWLATFFLPIAAFFIIVGLWAEQDWMIYIGRFFLAPGIVGLLDRFLADPGKLKEFRTREKIAAEQAARAAAAASKESWPVQVTAVKQKLLTTRMQSVTLKDGSRVAAPWQFRNCAMGGRHTEKEYPESNISMQESMFMPLSPKTYEDAQEMTVKLQYRLKEIIEAAPGAKVMGVGLEGGIAPYIDKEQGDKVPEQRMWRFMKQAILDCEYVPGVDVAIALDPACSELENAYREERGEPDSVGMYRFWRDKDKVEMSRDDILNLFKEAMQAGIPVLSIEDGFGERDHQGWKNMMKELGDKIFIIGDDLVTTKDSNIEKCAKNGEINATLIKANQIGTLTETVLAMLTSLAYGAELVISHRSKSPNDPFEAEIGAAMNALGVKCGGGANTERLQKYGRMMEILALARATQRQTTAEERKELEASVKDLVKTFTGRDDVTISPKAADIDLTSLLMKMLAIEAVSGTEEATNAGIPSAAATLFLGKSGIIRFKGSTPLGTSAGEDEAIHYVDSIIEPCESTKKYPDLFKDAGDGTFRFKKDVKSDAVRGKNDEKLLALWRKSRRYEGKGCMDAVQHIETVLAKAFVGKRVGSLGSLLDTDRQLLALELEQAMAAGRISKNASNDEKIHAMQRKGLLGMNAILSMSLALGRAVAAADGRELWQLTRDIASDTMAKFIVTNGGKKSLAELKKLDFDQLTTQYRQTAGECVKSGKTVYELLRAQLPVYPV
;
A
#
# COMPACT_ATOMS: atom_id res chain seq x y z
N MET A 1 -48.37 -2.93 4.49
CA MET A 1 -46.89 -2.72 4.48
C MET A 1 -46.29 -2.60 5.89
N VAL A 2 -46.75 -1.68 6.74
CA VAL A 2 -46.31 -1.60 8.16
C VAL A 2 -46.73 -2.84 8.98
N GLU A 3 -47.93 -3.39 8.74
CA GLU A 3 -48.38 -4.60 9.43
C GLU A 3 -47.64 -5.88 9.00
N LEU A 4 -47.24 -5.99 7.73
CA LEU A 4 -46.44 -7.12 7.24
C LEU A 4 -45.05 -7.15 7.90
N ARG A 5 -44.47 -5.98 8.20
CA ARG A 5 -43.21 -5.85 8.96
C ARG A 5 -43.38 -6.18 10.45
N LYS A 6 -44.57 -5.95 11.03
CA LYS A 6 -44.87 -6.32 12.42
C LYS A 6 -45.07 -7.84 12.58
N LEU A 7 -45.60 -8.52 11.57
CA LEU A 7 -45.82 -9.97 11.61
C LEU A 7 -44.49 -10.77 11.58
N THR A 8 -43.52 -10.33 10.76
CA THR A 8 -42.18 -10.94 10.68
C THR A 8 -41.33 -10.70 11.93
N ALA A 9 -41.47 -9.54 12.58
CA ALA A 9 -40.78 -9.25 13.85
C ALA A 9 -41.31 -10.11 15.02
N LYS A 10 -42.60 -10.46 15.04
CA LYS A 10 -43.22 -11.26 16.10
C LYS A 10 -42.88 -12.75 16.04
N LEU A 11 -42.53 -13.27 14.86
CA LEU A 11 -42.14 -14.67 14.67
C LEU A 11 -40.66 -14.94 15.01
N GLY A 12 -39.82 -13.91 15.08
CA GLY A 12 -38.39 -14.03 15.37
C GLY A 12 -38.01 -14.10 16.86
N SER A 13 -38.94 -13.83 17.78
CA SER A 13 -38.59 -13.57 19.19
C SER A 13 -38.91 -14.71 20.19
N SER A 14 -39.41 -15.88 19.77
CA SER A 14 -39.91 -16.89 20.72
C SER A 14 -39.05 -18.15 20.94
N ARG A 15 -37.81 -18.23 20.46
CA ARG A 15 -36.92 -19.37 20.79
C ARG A 15 -35.46 -18.97 20.99
N ARG A 16 -35.11 -18.58 22.22
CA ARG A 16 -33.74 -18.72 22.75
C ARG A 16 -33.82 -19.33 24.15
N GLY A 17 -33.83 -20.67 24.21
CA GLY A 17 -33.56 -21.44 25.41
C GLY A 17 -32.19 -22.12 25.26
N ARG A 18 -31.37 -22.03 26.32
CA ARG A 18 -30.05 -22.67 26.48
C ARG A 18 -30.13 -24.20 26.33
N ALA A 19 -29.18 -24.80 25.62
CA ALA A 19 -28.66 -26.15 25.90
C ALA A 19 -27.28 -26.35 25.23
N THR A 20 -26.45 -27.16 25.89
CA THR A 20 -25.01 -27.44 25.71
C THR A 20 -24.71 -28.57 24.72
N GLU A 21 -23.50 -28.51 24.12
CA GLU A 21 -22.64 -29.57 23.55
C GLU A 21 -23.02 -30.39 22.27
N THR A 22 -21.99 -30.58 21.42
CA THR A 22 -21.81 -31.13 20.04
C THR A 22 -21.96 -32.67 19.87
N PRO A 23 -21.85 -33.30 18.66
CA PRO A 23 -21.98 -32.84 17.27
C PRO A 23 -22.94 -33.72 16.42
N GLY A 24 -23.80 -33.10 15.63
CA GLY A 24 -24.61 -33.77 14.61
C GLY A 24 -25.30 -32.69 13.80
N VAL A 25 -25.13 -32.72 12.48
CA VAL A 25 -25.58 -31.68 11.53
C VAL A 25 -27.03 -31.28 11.83
N GLN A 26 -27.21 -30.14 12.50
CA GLN A 26 -28.53 -29.52 12.63
C GLN A 26 -28.91 -28.95 11.28
N VAL A 27 -29.66 -29.72 10.50
CA VAL A 27 -30.36 -29.19 9.34
C VAL A 27 -31.42 -28.22 9.86
N ASN A 28 -31.18 -26.92 9.65
CA ASN A 28 -32.10 -25.85 10.00
C ASN A 28 -33.49 -26.11 9.37
N PRO A 29 -34.59 -26.06 10.12
CA PRO A 29 -35.96 -26.19 9.57
C PRO A 29 -36.27 -25.17 8.46
N ALA A 30 -35.54 -24.05 8.41
CA ALA A 30 -35.63 -23.06 7.34
C ALA A 30 -35.26 -23.63 5.96
N GLY A 31 -34.50 -24.72 5.88
CA GLY A 31 -34.10 -25.35 4.62
C GLY A 31 -35.25 -26.01 3.84
N TYR A 32 -36.37 -26.30 4.50
CA TYR A 32 -37.57 -26.84 3.85
C TYR A 32 -38.54 -25.74 3.37
N LEU A 33 -38.45 -24.53 3.93
CA LEU A 33 -39.35 -23.41 3.62
C LEU A 33 -38.92 -22.60 2.37
N GLU A 34 -37.65 -22.66 1.95
CA GLU A 34 -37.19 -21.94 0.74
C GLU A 34 -37.57 -22.66 -0.57
N ARG A 35 -37.66 -24.00 -0.58
CA ARG A 35 -37.80 -24.79 -1.83
C ARG A 35 -39.18 -24.66 -2.49
N GLY A 36 -40.26 -24.51 -1.72
CA GLY A 36 -41.62 -24.36 -2.25
C GLY A 36 -42.04 -22.92 -2.57
N TRP A 37 -41.25 -21.92 -2.17
CA TRP A 37 -41.65 -20.51 -2.24
C TRP A 37 -41.48 -19.90 -3.64
N VAL A 38 -40.46 -20.32 -4.39
CA VAL A 38 -40.18 -19.81 -5.75
C VAL A 38 -41.28 -20.20 -6.73
N ILE A 39 -41.72 -21.46 -6.75
CA ILE A 39 -42.82 -21.91 -7.62
C ILE A 39 -44.18 -21.38 -7.18
N ALA A 40 -44.41 -21.30 -5.86
CA ALA A 40 -45.59 -20.62 -5.36
C ALA A 40 -45.63 -19.18 -5.88
N ASN A 41 -44.52 -18.43 -5.79
CA ASN A 41 -44.44 -17.07 -6.30
C ASN A 41 -44.59 -16.99 -7.83
N HIS A 42 -43.87 -17.79 -8.63
CA HIS A 42 -43.93 -17.68 -10.09
C HIS A 42 -45.30 -18.05 -10.65
N LYS A 43 -45.95 -19.10 -10.12
CA LYS A 43 -47.33 -19.46 -10.51
C LYS A 43 -48.34 -18.44 -10.00
N LEU A 44 -48.25 -18.03 -8.73
CA LEU A 44 -49.19 -17.11 -8.11
C LEU A 44 -49.09 -15.72 -8.75
N VAL A 45 -47.90 -15.20 -9.00
CA VAL A 45 -47.70 -13.90 -9.66
C VAL A 45 -48.14 -13.98 -11.12
N SER A 46 -47.83 -15.07 -11.84
CA SER A 46 -48.35 -15.27 -13.21
C SER A 46 -49.89 -15.30 -13.21
N PHE A 47 -50.51 -15.92 -12.21
CA PHE A 47 -51.97 -15.96 -12.06
C PHE A 47 -52.52 -14.56 -11.83
N HIS A 48 -51.99 -13.83 -10.85
CA HIS A 48 -52.44 -12.46 -10.58
C HIS A 48 -52.22 -11.55 -11.78
N ALA A 49 -51.07 -11.61 -12.46
CA ALA A 49 -50.80 -10.78 -13.62
C ALA A 49 -51.72 -11.12 -14.80
N ALA A 50 -51.97 -12.41 -15.07
CA ALA A 50 -52.86 -12.84 -16.15
C ALA A 50 -54.32 -12.42 -15.90
N PHE A 51 -54.83 -12.69 -14.69
CA PHE A 51 -56.23 -12.45 -14.35
C PHE A 51 -56.51 -10.99 -13.98
N ILE A 52 -55.68 -10.30 -13.20
CA ILE A 52 -55.93 -8.88 -12.89
C ILE A 52 -55.85 -8.02 -14.15
N SER A 53 -54.92 -8.32 -15.06
CA SER A 53 -54.79 -7.57 -16.31
C SER A 53 -55.97 -7.77 -17.27
N SER A 54 -56.81 -8.78 -17.07
CA SER A 54 -58.05 -8.97 -17.85
C SER A 54 -59.04 -7.82 -17.71
N VAL A 55 -58.97 -7.06 -16.61
CA VAL A 55 -59.76 -5.84 -16.41
C VAL A 55 -59.49 -4.80 -17.50
N LEU A 56 -58.30 -4.81 -18.11
CA LEU A 56 -57.95 -3.94 -19.22
C LEU A 56 -58.71 -4.27 -20.51
N SER A 57 -59.27 -5.47 -20.61
CA SER A 57 -60.07 -5.96 -21.74
C SER A 57 -61.57 -5.88 -21.47
N LEU A 58 -62.00 -5.21 -20.39
CA LEU A 58 -63.42 -5.04 -20.09
C LEU A 58 -64.06 -3.98 -21.02
N PRO A 59 -65.23 -4.25 -21.62
CA PRO A 59 -65.96 -3.27 -22.41
C PRO A 59 -66.56 -2.20 -21.49
N ALA A 60 -65.83 -1.10 -21.30
CA ALA A 60 -66.19 -0.02 -20.37
C ALA A 60 -67.57 0.60 -20.68
N ALA A 61 -67.91 0.72 -21.97
CA ALA A 61 -69.22 1.21 -22.41
C ALA A 61 -70.35 0.30 -21.92
N GLU A 62 -70.23 -1.02 -22.12
CA GLU A 62 -71.23 -2.00 -21.67
C GLU A 62 -71.36 -2.04 -20.14
N LEU A 63 -70.24 -1.90 -19.43
CA LEU A 63 -70.24 -1.82 -17.97
C LEU A 63 -71.00 -0.59 -17.46
N SER A 64 -70.85 0.55 -18.13
CA SER A 64 -71.55 1.80 -17.76
C SER A 64 -73.06 1.68 -17.95
N THR A 65 -73.52 1.01 -19.01
CA THR A 65 -74.94 0.75 -19.27
C THR A 65 -75.55 -0.20 -18.25
N ARG A 66 -74.84 -1.29 -17.92
CA ARG A 66 -75.27 -2.25 -16.88
C ARG A 66 -75.27 -1.64 -15.48
N ALA A 67 -74.33 -0.73 -15.20
CA ALA A 67 -74.30 0.01 -13.94
C ALA A 67 -75.50 0.96 -13.82
N ALA A 68 -75.84 1.66 -14.90
CA ALA A 68 -77.04 2.50 -14.96
C ALA A 68 -78.35 1.69 -14.82
N ALA A 69 -78.34 0.41 -15.20
CA ALA A 69 -79.45 -0.53 -15.00
C ALA A 69 -79.54 -1.12 -13.58
N GLY A 70 -78.65 -0.75 -12.66
CA GLY A 70 -78.66 -1.20 -11.26
C GLY A 70 -78.06 -2.60 -11.02
N GLU A 71 -77.34 -3.17 -12.01
CA GLU A 71 -76.69 -4.48 -11.85
C GLU A 71 -75.51 -4.44 -10.87
N ASN A 72 -75.23 -5.57 -10.22
CA ASN A 72 -74.05 -5.71 -9.36
C ASN A 72 -72.78 -5.84 -10.20
N ILE A 73 -72.11 -4.72 -10.42
CA ILE A 73 -70.90 -4.63 -11.25
C ILE A 73 -69.77 -5.55 -10.80
N LYS A 74 -69.64 -5.84 -9.49
CA LYS A 74 -68.64 -6.80 -9.02
C LYS A 74 -68.90 -8.20 -9.56
N TYR A 75 -70.17 -8.61 -9.62
CA TYR A 75 -70.56 -9.89 -10.20
C TYR A 75 -70.32 -9.92 -11.71
N VAL A 76 -70.64 -8.84 -12.43
CA VAL A 76 -70.41 -8.73 -13.88
C VAL A 76 -68.92 -8.88 -14.22
N VAL A 77 -68.05 -8.19 -13.47
CA VAL A 77 -66.58 -8.28 -13.65
C VAL A 77 -66.08 -9.69 -13.32
N LEU A 78 -66.51 -10.28 -12.20
CA LEU A 78 -66.09 -11.65 -11.84
C LEU A 78 -66.58 -12.68 -12.85
N ASN A 79 -67.80 -12.52 -13.39
CA ASN A 79 -68.33 -13.39 -14.43
C ASN A 79 -67.52 -13.26 -15.73
N PHE A 80 -67.15 -12.04 -16.14
CA PHE A 80 -66.27 -11.83 -17.29
C PHE A 80 -64.90 -12.53 -17.11
N MET A 81 -64.30 -12.39 -15.93
CA MET A 81 -62.96 -12.91 -15.65
C MET A 81 -62.89 -14.43 -15.48
N PHE A 82 -63.93 -15.04 -14.89
CA PHE A 82 -63.85 -16.43 -14.40
C PHE A 82 -64.90 -17.38 -14.99
N SER A 83 -65.86 -16.89 -15.77
CA SER A 83 -66.88 -17.77 -16.36
C SER A 83 -66.32 -18.59 -17.52
N PRO A 84 -66.59 -19.91 -17.57
CA PRO A 84 -66.17 -20.76 -18.69
C PRO A 84 -66.83 -20.38 -20.02
N TRP A 85 -67.91 -19.60 -19.96
CA TRP A 85 -68.65 -19.10 -21.10
C TRP A 85 -68.06 -17.82 -21.71
N HIS A 86 -67.10 -17.18 -21.04
CA HIS A 86 -66.37 -16.02 -21.57
C HIS A 86 -64.99 -16.43 -22.09
N MET A 87 -64.63 -15.94 -23.29
CA MET A 87 -63.34 -16.22 -23.93
C MET A 87 -62.16 -15.69 -23.11
N GLU A 88 -62.39 -14.67 -22.28
CA GLU A 88 -61.39 -14.07 -21.41
C GLU A 88 -60.77 -15.07 -20.41
N LEU A 89 -61.56 -15.99 -19.85
CA LEU A 89 -61.03 -17.03 -18.97
C LEU A 89 -59.95 -17.85 -19.68
N TRP A 90 -60.23 -18.27 -20.92
CA TRP A 90 -59.31 -19.08 -21.71
C TRP A 90 -58.06 -18.31 -22.11
N ILE A 91 -58.19 -17.04 -22.46
CA ILE A 91 -57.05 -16.14 -22.74
C ILE A 91 -56.17 -16.00 -21.49
N SER A 92 -56.77 -15.71 -20.34
CA SER A 92 -56.06 -15.58 -19.06
C SER A 92 -55.36 -16.88 -18.64
N LEU A 93 -55.98 -18.04 -18.88
CA LEU A 93 -55.36 -19.35 -18.62
C LEU A 93 -54.16 -19.62 -19.55
N VAL A 94 -54.23 -19.24 -20.83
CA VAL A 94 -53.10 -19.35 -21.77
C VAL A 94 -51.96 -18.42 -21.36
N ILE A 95 -52.25 -17.16 -21.02
CA ILE A 95 -51.24 -16.20 -20.54
C ILE A 95 -50.58 -16.71 -19.25
N LEU A 96 -51.37 -17.20 -18.30
CA LEU A 96 -50.86 -17.83 -17.07
C LEU A 96 -49.90 -18.98 -17.39
N TYR A 97 -50.34 -19.92 -18.24
CA TYR A 97 -49.55 -21.08 -18.60
C TYR A 97 -48.22 -20.66 -19.23
N LEU A 98 -48.26 -19.82 -20.27
CA LEU A 98 -47.05 -19.39 -20.97
C LEU A 98 -46.13 -18.55 -20.08
N SER A 99 -46.67 -17.57 -19.34
CA SER A 99 -45.90 -16.73 -18.41
C SER A 99 -45.15 -17.58 -17.38
N TRP A 100 -45.85 -18.54 -16.77
CA TRP A 100 -45.26 -19.44 -15.79
C TRP A 100 -44.13 -20.29 -16.39
N HIS A 101 -44.31 -20.84 -17.59
CA HIS A 101 -43.29 -21.66 -18.26
C HIS A 101 -42.07 -20.85 -18.67
N ILE A 102 -42.28 -19.66 -19.24
CA ILE A 102 -41.22 -18.74 -19.63
C ILE A 102 -40.39 -18.33 -18.41
N ALA A 103 -41.07 -17.99 -17.32
CA ALA A 103 -40.41 -17.50 -16.11
C ALA A 103 -39.61 -18.61 -15.41
N ILE A 104 -40.15 -19.82 -15.26
CA ILE A 104 -39.39 -20.96 -14.74
C ILE A 104 -38.21 -21.32 -15.64
N ALA A 105 -38.41 -21.34 -16.97
CA ALA A 105 -37.34 -21.67 -17.90
C ALA A 105 -36.15 -20.72 -17.70
N ILE A 106 -36.38 -19.41 -17.70
CA ILE A 106 -35.30 -18.42 -17.58
C ILE A 106 -34.65 -18.41 -16.19
N HIS A 107 -35.45 -18.56 -15.13
CA HIS A 107 -34.96 -18.63 -13.75
C HIS A 107 -33.99 -19.81 -13.58
N GLU A 108 -34.41 -21.01 -13.95
CA GLU A 108 -33.62 -22.24 -13.79
C GLU A 108 -32.46 -22.32 -14.79
N MET A 109 -32.60 -21.74 -15.99
CA MET A 109 -31.46 -21.55 -16.91
C MET A 109 -30.36 -20.72 -16.24
N GLY A 110 -30.73 -19.66 -15.52
CA GLY A 110 -29.78 -18.84 -14.77
C GLY A 110 -29.06 -19.62 -13.68
N HIS A 111 -29.78 -20.45 -12.92
CA HIS A 111 -29.16 -21.37 -11.95
C HIS A 111 -28.18 -22.33 -12.61
N PHE A 112 -28.62 -23.03 -13.66
CA PHE A 112 -27.82 -24.06 -14.32
C PHE A 112 -26.55 -23.49 -14.97
N LEU A 113 -26.67 -22.42 -15.75
CA LEU A 113 -25.52 -21.82 -16.44
C LEU A 113 -24.51 -21.22 -15.46
N THR A 114 -24.98 -20.68 -14.34
CA THR A 114 -24.09 -20.17 -13.30
C THR A 114 -23.38 -21.30 -12.56
N ALA A 115 -24.09 -22.39 -12.26
CA ALA A 115 -23.47 -23.59 -11.70
C ALA A 115 -22.41 -24.19 -12.63
N ALA A 116 -22.69 -24.25 -13.94
CA ALA A 116 -21.74 -24.69 -14.95
C ALA A 116 -20.50 -23.78 -15.01
N LYS A 117 -20.69 -22.45 -15.01
CA LYS A 117 -19.59 -21.46 -15.01
C LYS A 117 -18.68 -21.57 -13.79
N LEU A 118 -19.24 -21.93 -12.63
CA LEU A 118 -18.52 -22.06 -11.36
C LEU A 118 -18.02 -23.49 -11.10
N THR A 119 -18.09 -24.38 -12.09
CA THR A 119 -17.70 -25.80 -11.95
C THR A 119 -18.38 -26.50 -10.77
N ALA A 120 -19.62 -26.11 -10.49
CA ALA A 120 -20.36 -26.52 -9.31
C ALA A 120 -21.40 -27.62 -9.61
N LEU A 121 -21.54 -28.04 -10.87
CA LEU A 121 -22.39 -29.18 -11.23
C LEU A 121 -21.72 -30.50 -10.84
N ASN A 122 -22.52 -31.57 -10.71
CA ASN A 122 -21.97 -32.93 -10.66
C ASN A 122 -21.12 -33.22 -11.90
N LYS A 123 -20.07 -34.04 -11.75
CA LYS A 123 -19.06 -34.31 -12.79
C LYS A 123 -19.65 -34.60 -14.18
N ASP A 124 -20.62 -35.51 -14.27
CA ASP A 124 -21.26 -35.90 -15.53
C ASP A 124 -22.05 -34.75 -16.19
N SER A 125 -22.68 -33.89 -15.38
CA SER A 125 -23.43 -32.72 -15.85
C SER A 125 -22.50 -31.59 -16.25
N GLN A 126 -21.38 -31.44 -15.54
CA GLN A 126 -20.34 -30.44 -15.82
C GLN A 126 -19.64 -30.73 -17.16
N GLU A 127 -19.20 -31.97 -17.39
CA GLU A 127 -18.54 -32.35 -18.65
C GLU A 127 -19.45 -32.15 -19.88
N LYS A 128 -20.74 -32.46 -19.75
CA LYS A 128 -21.74 -32.23 -20.81
C LYS A 128 -21.98 -30.75 -21.06
N ALA A 129 -22.09 -29.95 -19.98
CA ALA A 129 -22.28 -28.51 -20.08
C ALA A 129 -21.07 -27.83 -20.72
N ASP A 130 -19.84 -28.18 -20.30
CA ASP A 130 -18.60 -27.63 -20.83
C ASP A 130 -18.44 -27.94 -22.33
N LYS A 131 -18.73 -29.19 -22.74
CA LYS A 131 -18.72 -29.59 -24.15
C LYS A 131 -19.73 -28.83 -24.99
N ALA A 132 -20.94 -28.60 -24.47
CA ALA A 132 -21.99 -27.84 -25.15
C ALA A 132 -21.65 -26.34 -25.24
N LEU A 133 -21.06 -25.77 -24.19
CA LEU A 133 -20.69 -24.35 -24.11
C LEU A 133 -19.43 -24.01 -24.93
N ALA A 134 -18.54 -24.98 -25.15
CA ALA A 134 -17.37 -24.86 -26.01
C ALA A 134 -17.69 -25.06 -27.51
N GLY A 135 -18.84 -25.65 -27.85
CA GLY A 135 -19.29 -25.87 -29.23
C GLY A 135 -19.79 -24.61 -29.97
N GLY A 136 -19.83 -24.66 -31.30
CA GLY A 136 -20.07 -23.50 -32.16
C GLY A 136 -21.49 -22.92 -32.20
N SER A 137 -22.53 -23.62 -31.72
CA SER A 137 -23.92 -23.10 -31.71
C SER A 137 -24.55 -23.13 -30.32
N LYS A 138 -24.33 -22.06 -29.56
CA LYS A 138 -24.92 -21.85 -28.22
C LYS A 138 -26.44 -21.68 -28.27
N PHE A 139 -26.98 -21.21 -29.40
CA PHE A 139 -28.41 -20.96 -29.58
C PHE A 139 -29.25 -22.23 -29.47
N GLY A 140 -28.85 -23.31 -30.14
CA GLY A 140 -29.57 -24.59 -30.09
C GLY A 140 -29.62 -25.18 -28.68
N TYR A 141 -28.52 -25.01 -27.93
CA TYR A 141 -28.42 -25.46 -26.55
C TYR A 141 -29.33 -24.65 -25.61
N TYR A 142 -29.35 -23.32 -25.72
CA TYR A 142 -30.25 -22.48 -24.93
C TYR A 142 -31.73 -22.70 -25.27
N ALA A 143 -32.06 -22.93 -26.54
CA ALA A 143 -33.43 -23.26 -26.96
C ALA A 143 -33.88 -24.61 -26.37
N GLN A 144 -33.00 -25.61 -26.35
CA GLN A 144 -33.27 -26.91 -25.74
C GLN A 144 -33.49 -26.78 -24.22
N MET A 145 -32.67 -25.99 -23.53
CA MET A 145 -32.86 -25.67 -22.11
C MET A 145 -34.24 -25.07 -21.86
N PHE A 146 -34.57 -24.01 -22.60
CA PHE A 146 -35.82 -23.27 -22.44
C PHE A 146 -37.06 -24.15 -22.59
N LEU A 147 -37.05 -25.10 -23.53
CA LEU A 147 -38.16 -26.02 -23.78
C LEU A 147 -38.25 -27.16 -22.76
N LEU A 148 -37.12 -27.75 -22.36
CA LEU A 148 -37.11 -28.97 -21.55
C LEU A 148 -37.15 -28.71 -20.04
N ILE A 149 -36.65 -27.56 -19.57
CA ILE A 149 -36.57 -27.23 -18.13
C ILE A 149 -37.94 -27.18 -17.45
N PRO A 150 -38.99 -26.50 -17.97
CA PRO A 150 -40.30 -26.47 -17.33
C PRO A 150 -40.94 -27.87 -17.17
N SER A 151 -40.59 -28.79 -18.08
CA SER A 151 -41.04 -30.18 -18.03
C SER A 151 -40.20 -31.05 -17.07
N GLY A 152 -39.03 -30.58 -16.63
CA GLY A 152 -38.08 -31.32 -15.79
C GLY A 152 -37.26 -32.36 -16.56
N LYS A 153 -37.19 -32.25 -17.89
CA LYS A 153 -36.52 -33.23 -18.78
C LYS A 153 -35.12 -32.80 -19.19
N PHE A 154 -34.67 -31.61 -18.80
CA PHE A 154 -33.33 -31.14 -19.09
C PHE A 154 -32.32 -31.78 -18.14
N TYR A 155 -31.19 -32.25 -18.68
CA TYR A 155 -30.18 -32.94 -17.87
C TYR A 155 -29.56 -32.00 -16.84
N GLY A 156 -29.29 -32.51 -15.64
CA GLY A 156 -28.71 -31.71 -14.57
C GLY A 156 -29.65 -30.65 -13.99
N VAL A 157 -30.96 -30.69 -14.27
CA VAL A 157 -32.01 -29.98 -13.52
C VAL A 157 -32.98 -31.02 -12.97
N ARG A 158 -33.03 -31.18 -11.64
CA ARG A 158 -33.93 -32.12 -10.97
C ARG A 158 -35.30 -31.47 -10.75
N LYS A 159 -36.35 -32.23 -11.03
CA LYS A 159 -37.74 -31.87 -10.73
C LYS A 159 -38.28 -32.77 -9.62
N GLU A 160 -38.38 -32.25 -8.40
CA GLU A 160 -38.87 -32.99 -7.22
C GLU A 160 -40.04 -32.23 -6.58
N ASN A 161 -41.21 -32.86 -6.44
CA ASN A 161 -42.42 -32.26 -5.85
C ASN A 161 -42.81 -30.90 -6.46
N GLY A 162 -42.54 -30.70 -7.75
CA GLY A 162 -42.81 -29.45 -8.46
C GLY A 162 -41.70 -28.40 -8.35
N ASN A 163 -40.62 -28.69 -7.60
CA ASN A 163 -39.43 -27.85 -7.47
C ASN A 163 -38.37 -28.18 -8.52
N PHE A 164 -37.76 -27.15 -9.09
CA PHE A 164 -36.66 -27.25 -10.03
C PHE A 164 -35.38 -26.79 -9.33
N ALA A 165 -34.30 -27.54 -9.50
CA ALA A 165 -32.99 -27.13 -9.02
C ALA A 165 -31.90 -27.79 -9.86
N PRO A 166 -30.75 -27.13 -10.07
CA PRO A 166 -29.62 -27.78 -10.70
C PRO A 166 -29.15 -28.97 -9.84
N ASP A 167 -28.73 -30.04 -10.52
CA ASP A 167 -28.14 -31.21 -9.90
C ASP A 167 -26.69 -30.93 -9.47
N ALA A 168 -26.59 -30.20 -8.36
CA ALA A 168 -25.36 -29.68 -7.78
C ALA A 168 -25.42 -29.76 -6.25
N PRO A 169 -24.27 -29.88 -5.55
CA PRO A 169 -24.19 -29.62 -4.12
C PRO A 169 -24.76 -28.23 -3.81
N TYR A 170 -25.50 -28.09 -2.70
CA TYR A 170 -26.15 -26.81 -2.35
C TYR A 170 -25.13 -25.67 -2.29
N ASN A 171 -25.19 -24.77 -3.27
CA ASN A 171 -24.26 -23.67 -3.43
C ASN A 171 -25.04 -22.35 -3.38
N LEU A 172 -24.80 -21.54 -2.34
CA LEU A 172 -25.44 -20.24 -2.16
C LEU A 172 -25.21 -19.25 -3.32
N ALA A 173 -24.10 -19.40 -4.05
CA ALA A 173 -23.82 -18.56 -5.22
C ALA A 173 -24.73 -18.92 -6.41
N VAL A 174 -25.04 -20.21 -6.56
CA VAL A 174 -25.97 -20.68 -7.59
C VAL A 174 -27.37 -20.19 -7.29
N SER A 175 -27.82 -20.23 -6.03
CA SER A 175 -29.17 -19.79 -5.65
C SER A 175 -29.44 -18.29 -5.78
N ALA A 176 -28.39 -17.45 -5.83
CA ALA A 176 -28.53 -16.00 -6.01
C ALA A 176 -28.55 -15.53 -7.48
N ALA A 177 -28.20 -16.41 -8.43
CA ALA A 177 -28.05 -16.04 -9.83
C ALA A 177 -29.37 -15.98 -10.61
N ALA A 178 -30.34 -16.84 -10.30
CA ALA A 178 -31.60 -16.89 -11.04
C ALA A 178 -32.42 -15.61 -10.98
N PRO A 179 -32.55 -14.88 -9.85
CA PRO A 179 -33.23 -13.58 -9.84
C PRO A 179 -32.58 -12.53 -10.74
N VAL A 180 -31.27 -12.63 -11.00
CA VAL A 180 -30.57 -11.76 -11.97
C VAL A 180 -30.95 -12.12 -13.40
N TRP A 181 -31.14 -13.41 -13.70
CA TRP A 181 -31.60 -13.86 -15.00
C TRP A 181 -33.09 -13.54 -15.25
N SER A 182 -33.92 -13.66 -14.22
CA SER A 182 -35.33 -13.23 -14.25
C SER A 182 -35.49 -11.74 -14.55
N GLN A 183 -34.50 -10.90 -14.20
CA GLN A 183 -34.54 -9.46 -14.52
C GLN A 183 -34.63 -9.20 -16.03
N TRP A 184 -34.07 -10.07 -16.88
CA TRP A 184 -34.17 -9.91 -18.34
C TRP A 184 -35.62 -9.95 -18.84
N LEU A 185 -36.49 -10.72 -18.18
CA LEU A 185 -37.92 -10.72 -18.48
C LEU A 185 -38.53 -9.35 -18.27
N ALA A 186 -38.24 -8.70 -17.14
CA ALA A 186 -38.72 -7.35 -16.87
C ALA A 186 -38.19 -6.35 -17.91
N THR A 187 -36.88 -6.41 -18.20
CA THR A 187 -36.21 -5.46 -19.11
C THR A 187 -36.77 -5.53 -20.54
N PHE A 188 -37.06 -6.73 -21.06
CA PHE A 188 -37.56 -6.89 -22.42
C PHE A 188 -39.09 -6.84 -22.52
N PHE A 189 -39.80 -7.50 -21.61
CA PHE A 189 -41.23 -7.70 -21.77
C PHE A 189 -42.05 -6.50 -21.28
N LEU A 190 -41.62 -5.77 -20.23
CA LEU A 190 -42.40 -4.63 -19.71
C LEU A 190 -42.51 -3.45 -20.70
N PRO A 191 -41.45 -3.04 -21.43
CA PRO A 191 -41.60 -1.99 -22.45
C PRO A 191 -42.55 -2.39 -23.58
N ILE A 192 -42.48 -3.64 -24.03
CA ILE A 192 -43.38 -4.19 -25.05
C ILE A 192 -44.82 -4.22 -24.53
N ALA A 193 -45.02 -4.69 -23.30
CA ALA A 193 -46.32 -4.69 -22.64
C ALA A 193 -46.91 -3.29 -22.56
N ALA A 194 -46.13 -2.31 -22.10
CA ALA A 194 -46.57 -0.93 -21.98
C ALA A 194 -46.97 -0.35 -23.34
N PHE A 195 -46.16 -0.56 -24.38
CA PHE A 195 -46.48 -0.11 -25.74
C PHE A 195 -47.82 -0.68 -26.23
N PHE A 196 -47.99 -1.99 -26.20
CA PHE A 196 -49.20 -2.64 -26.71
C PHE A 196 -50.44 -2.34 -25.88
N ILE A 197 -50.32 -2.21 -24.55
CA ILE A 197 -51.44 -1.82 -23.68
C ILE A 197 -51.84 -0.37 -23.94
N ILE A 198 -50.89 0.56 -23.99
CA ILE A 198 -51.18 2.00 -24.20
C ILE A 198 -51.81 2.23 -25.57
N VAL A 199 -51.20 1.69 -26.62
CA VAL A 199 -51.71 1.84 -27.99
C VAL A 199 -53.03 1.09 -28.17
N GLY A 200 -53.17 -0.11 -27.58
CA GLY A 200 -54.41 -0.88 -27.63
C GLY A 200 -55.58 -0.19 -26.93
N LEU A 201 -55.36 0.42 -25.77
CA LEU A 201 -56.37 1.22 -25.07
C LEU A 201 -56.71 2.52 -25.80
N TRP A 202 -55.71 3.18 -26.40
CA TRP A 202 -55.93 4.42 -27.15
C TRP A 202 -56.66 4.20 -28.48
N ALA A 203 -56.35 3.10 -29.18
CA ALA A 203 -56.93 2.75 -30.46
C ALA A 203 -58.19 1.86 -30.35
N GLU A 204 -58.60 1.51 -29.13
CA GLU A 204 -59.71 0.58 -28.82
C GLU A 204 -59.57 -0.77 -29.55
N GLN A 205 -58.36 -1.35 -29.54
CA GLN A 205 -58.03 -2.61 -30.22
C GLN A 205 -57.73 -3.72 -29.20
N ASP A 206 -58.71 -4.60 -28.96
CA ASP A 206 -58.61 -5.69 -27.96
C ASP A 206 -57.43 -6.64 -28.20
N TRP A 207 -57.11 -6.94 -29.47
CA TRP A 207 -56.00 -7.84 -29.80
C TRP A 207 -54.64 -7.28 -29.38
N MET A 208 -54.44 -5.95 -29.42
CA MET A 208 -53.23 -5.31 -28.92
C MET A 208 -53.15 -5.39 -27.40
N ILE A 209 -54.28 -5.24 -26.71
CA ILE A 209 -54.36 -5.38 -25.26
C ILE A 209 -53.99 -6.81 -24.86
N TYR A 210 -54.48 -7.83 -25.57
CA TYR A 210 -54.11 -9.23 -25.30
C TYR A 210 -52.61 -9.51 -25.50
N ILE A 211 -52.00 -8.96 -26.55
CA ILE A 211 -50.54 -9.04 -26.74
C ILE A 211 -49.83 -8.36 -25.58
N GLY A 212 -50.23 -7.14 -25.23
CA GLY A 212 -49.63 -6.39 -24.14
C GLY A 212 -49.74 -7.10 -22.79
N ARG A 213 -50.88 -7.74 -22.51
CA ARG A 213 -51.10 -8.57 -21.32
C ARG A 213 -50.24 -9.83 -21.28
N PHE A 214 -50.05 -10.48 -22.43
CA PHE A 214 -49.12 -11.61 -22.54
C PHE A 214 -47.70 -11.19 -22.15
N PHE A 215 -47.22 -10.04 -22.63
CA PHE A 215 -45.89 -9.54 -22.25
C PHE A 215 -45.83 -9.05 -20.80
N LEU A 216 -46.92 -8.48 -20.28
CA LEU A 216 -46.98 -7.96 -18.92
C LEU A 216 -46.73 -9.06 -17.87
N ALA A 217 -47.31 -10.24 -18.05
CA ALA A 217 -47.26 -11.33 -17.08
C ALA A 217 -45.82 -11.82 -16.76
N PRO A 218 -45.01 -12.30 -17.72
CA PRO A 218 -43.62 -12.70 -17.46
C PRO A 218 -42.75 -11.52 -17.05
N GLY A 219 -43.05 -10.30 -17.53
CA GLY A 219 -42.34 -9.07 -17.12
C GLY A 219 -42.50 -8.75 -15.63
N ILE A 220 -43.73 -8.84 -15.09
CA ILE A 220 -44.00 -8.63 -13.66
C ILE A 220 -43.40 -9.74 -12.82
N VAL A 221 -43.47 -11.00 -13.28
CA VAL A 221 -42.84 -12.13 -12.58
C VAL A 221 -41.34 -11.90 -12.44
N GLY A 222 -40.65 -11.52 -13.53
CA GLY A 222 -39.22 -11.23 -13.51
C GLY A 222 -38.85 -10.04 -12.62
N LEU A 223 -39.67 -8.99 -12.60
CA LEU A 223 -39.47 -7.81 -11.77
C LEU A 223 -39.58 -8.15 -10.27
N LEU A 224 -40.62 -8.87 -9.87
CA LEU A 224 -40.85 -9.23 -8.48
C LEU A 224 -39.83 -10.26 -7.97
N ASP A 225 -39.43 -11.21 -8.82
CA ASP A 225 -38.38 -12.18 -8.48
C ASP A 225 -37.05 -11.47 -8.18
N ARG A 226 -36.68 -10.47 -8.99
CA ARG A 226 -35.48 -9.65 -8.76
C ARG A 226 -35.57 -8.76 -7.51
N PHE A 227 -36.74 -8.19 -7.23
CA PHE A 227 -36.96 -7.26 -6.12
C PHE A 227 -37.04 -7.97 -4.76
N LEU A 228 -37.58 -9.19 -4.73
CA LEU A 228 -37.72 -10.00 -3.52
C LEU A 228 -36.47 -10.85 -3.22
N ALA A 229 -35.44 -10.80 -4.08
CA ALA A 229 -34.17 -11.49 -3.86
C ALA A 229 -33.42 -10.97 -2.63
N ASP A 230 -32.79 -11.88 -1.88
CA ASP A 230 -32.01 -11.56 -0.67
C ASP A 230 -30.78 -10.69 -1.01
N PRO A 231 -30.69 -9.44 -0.48
CA PRO A 231 -29.56 -8.55 -0.74
C PRO A 231 -28.21 -9.08 -0.25
N GLY A 232 -28.19 -9.89 0.81
CA GLY A 232 -26.98 -10.50 1.37
C GLY A 232 -26.42 -11.57 0.45
N LYS A 233 -27.27 -12.49 -0.02
CA LYS A 233 -26.87 -13.57 -0.96
C LYS A 233 -26.37 -12.99 -2.30
N LEU A 234 -26.97 -11.91 -2.79
CA LEU A 234 -26.54 -11.23 -4.02
C LEU A 234 -25.16 -10.56 -3.87
N LYS A 235 -24.88 -9.96 -2.71
CA LYS A 235 -23.56 -9.37 -2.42
C LYS A 235 -22.48 -10.44 -2.37
N GLU A 236 -22.74 -11.58 -1.73
CA GLU A 236 -21.81 -12.71 -1.68
C GLU A 236 -21.53 -13.30 -3.08
N PHE A 237 -22.56 -13.47 -3.90
CA PHE A 237 -22.43 -13.94 -5.29
C PHE A 237 -21.49 -13.05 -6.12
N ARG A 238 -21.69 -11.73 -6.08
CA ARG A 238 -20.84 -10.77 -6.82
C ARG A 238 -19.38 -10.83 -6.37
N THR A 239 -19.15 -11.01 -5.08
CA THR A 239 -17.78 -11.17 -4.53
C THR A 239 -17.13 -12.43 -5.09
N ARG A 240 -17.85 -13.57 -5.12
CA ARG A 240 -17.31 -14.82 -5.68
C ARG A 240 -17.14 -14.80 -7.20
N GLU A 241 -18.05 -14.17 -7.94
CA GLU A 241 -17.88 -14.01 -9.40
C GLU A 241 -16.64 -13.17 -9.71
N LYS A 242 -16.40 -12.12 -8.93
CA LYS A 242 -15.16 -11.33 -9.03
C LYS A 242 -13.92 -12.17 -8.72
N ILE A 243 -13.94 -12.98 -7.65
CA ILE A 243 -12.85 -13.90 -7.31
C ILE A 243 -12.59 -14.91 -8.45
N ALA A 244 -13.64 -15.51 -9.01
CA ALA A 244 -13.53 -16.47 -10.10
C ALA A 244 -13.00 -15.81 -11.39
N ALA A 245 -13.43 -14.58 -11.70
CA ALA A 245 -12.88 -13.81 -12.81
C ALA A 245 -11.41 -13.44 -12.59
N GLU A 246 -11.03 -13.07 -11.36
CA GLU A 246 -9.63 -12.83 -10.98
C GLU A 246 -8.80 -14.11 -11.10
N GLN A 247 -9.31 -15.26 -10.66
CA GLN A 247 -8.66 -16.56 -10.82
C GLN A 247 -8.51 -16.97 -12.29
N ALA A 248 -9.53 -16.75 -13.12
CA ALA A 248 -9.46 -17.02 -14.56
C ALA A 248 -8.44 -16.11 -15.26
N ALA A 249 -8.39 -14.81 -14.88
CA ALA A 249 -7.37 -13.89 -15.37
C ALA A 249 -5.96 -14.31 -14.91
N ARG A 250 -5.80 -14.77 -13.67
CA ARG A 250 -4.53 -15.32 -13.16
C ARG A 250 -4.11 -16.57 -13.93
N ALA A 251 -5.03 -17.49 -14.19
CA ALA A 251 -4.76 -18.70 -14.97
C ALA A 251 -4.36 -18.37 -16.41
N ALA A 252 -5.02 -17.39 -17.04
CA ALA A 252 -4.65 -16.90 -18.37
C ALA A 252 -3.26 -16.24 -18.38
N ALA A 253 -2.93 -15.46 -17.34
CA ALA A 253 -1.62 -14.83 -17.20
C ALA A 253 -0.51 -15.87 -16.93
N ALA A 254 -0.77 -16.88 -16.11
CA ALA A 254 0.12 -18.02 -15.88
C ALA A 254 0.34 -18.87 -17.14
N ALA A 255 -0.66 -18.93 -18.02
CA ALA A 255 -0.59 -19.63 -19.31
C ALA A 255 0.09 -18.79 -20.42
N SER A 256 0.45 -17.53 -20.15
CA SER A 256 1.24 -16.71 -21.07
C SER A 256 2.59 -17.38 -21.33
N LYS A 257 2.91 -17.65 -22.61
CA LYS A 257 4.19 -18.22 -23.04
C LYS A 257 5.31 -17.17 -23.13
N GLU A 258 5.05 -15.91 -22.84
CA GLU A 258 6.05 -14.86 -22.96
C GLU A 258 7.10 -14.98 -21.85
N SER A 259 8.38 -14.83 -22.19
CA SER A 259 9.47 -14.91 -21.21
C SER A 259 9.50 -13.66 -20.30
N TRP A 260 10.05 -13.80 -19.08
CA TRP A 260 10.16 -12.68 -18.14
C TRP A 260 10.81 -11.41 -18.73
N PRO A 261 11.89 -11.49 -19.55
CA PRO A 261 12.50 -10.30 -20.15
C PRO A 261 11.56 -9.46 -21.04
N VAL A 262 10.45 -10.03 -21.53
CA VAL A 262 9.43 -9.32 -22.32
C VAL A 262 8.36 -8.73 -21.39
N GLN A 263 7.90 -9.51 -20.40
CA GLN A 263 6.83 -9.10 -19.49
C GLN A 263 7.25 -7.97 -18.54
N VAL A 264 8.51 -7.96 -18.11
CA VAL A 264 9.03 -7.08 -17.05
C VAL A 264 8.79 -5.59 -17.34
N THR A 265 8.88 -5.15 -18.60
CA THR A 265 8.63 -3.76 -18.98
C THR A 265 7.18 -3.35 -18.70
N ALA A 266 6.22 -4.22 -19.03
CA ALA A 266 4.81 -3.97 -18.75
C ALA A 266 4.52 -3.94 -17.24
N VAL A 267 5.19 -4.81 -16.48
CA VAL A 267 5.11 -4.83 -15.01
C VAL A 267 5.67 -3.53 -14.43
N LYS A 268 6.85 -3.09 -14.87
CA LYS A 268 7.44 -1.80 -14.47
C LYS A 268 6.48 -0.63 -14.74
N GLN A 269 5.89 -0.57 -15.94
CA GLN A 269 4.91 0.47 -16.29
C GLN A 269 3.65 0.43 -15.41
N LYS A 270 3.17 -0.76 -15.04
CA LYS A 270 2.07 -0.92 -14.06
C LYS A 270 2.46 -0.34 -12.71
N LEU A 271 3.68 -0.57 -12.21
CA LEU A 271 4.13 -0.04 -10.92
C LEU A 271 4.24 1.50 -10.93
N LEU A 272 4.65 2.08 -12.06
CA LEU A 272 4.72 3.53 -12.25
C LEU A 272 3.34 4.18 -12.24
N THR A 273 2.37 3.58 -12.94
CA THR A 273 1.04 4.17 -13.19
C THR A 273 -0.02 3.82 -12.16
N THR A 274 0.19 2.73 -11.40
CA THR A 274 -0.77 2.24 -10.41
C THR A 274 -0.15 2.13 -9.02
N ARG A 275 -1.01 2.01 -8.02
CA ARG A 275 -0.62 1.73 -6.63
C ARG A 275 -1.58 0.70 -6.06
N MET A 276 -1.07 -0.12 -5.12
CA MET A 276 -1.82 -1.18 -4.46
C MET A 276 -3.11 -0.68 -3.81
N GLN A 277 -2.99 0.45 -3.11
CA GLN A 277 -4.09 1.06 -2.36
C GLN A 277 -3.94 2.58 -2.37
N SER A 278 -5.05 3.31 -2.38
CA SER A 278 -5.03 4.76 -2.28
C SER A 278 -6.32 5.32 -1.71
N VAL A 279 -6.25 6.54 -1.18
CA VAL A 279 -7.38 7.28 -0.64
C VAL A 279 -7.36 8.68 -1.23
N THR A 280 -8.51 9.14 -1.73
CA THR A 280 -8.69 10.53 -2.16
C THR A 280 -9.11 11.36 -0.95
N LEU A 281 -8.39 12.41 -0.61
CA LEU A 281 -8.68 13.30 0.51
C LEU A 281 -9.83 14.27 0.16
N LYS A 282 -10.32 15.02 1.16
CA LYS A 282 -11.41 16.00 0.99
C LYS A 282 -11.10 17.10 -0.02
N ASP A 283 -9.83 17.46 -0.16
CA ASP A 283 -9.35 18.47 -1.12
C ASP A 283 -9.18 17.92 -2.56
N GLY A 284 -9.51 16.64 -2.78
CA GLY A 284 -9.35 15.95 -4.06
C GLY A 284 -7.97 15.37 -4.31
N SER A 285 -6.97 15.67 -3.45
CA SER A 285 -5.64 15.08 -3.56
C SER A 285 -5.66 13.59 -3.19
N ARG A 286 -4.68 12.83 -3.67
CA ARG A 286 -4.59 11.38 -3.43
C ARG A 286 -3.39 11.06 -2.55
N VAL A 287 -3.59 10.24 -1.53
CA VAL A 287 -2.50 9.54 -0.82
C VAL A 287 -2.51 8.08 -1.24
N ALA A 288 -1.36 7.58 -1.65
CA ALA A 288 -1.21 6.23 -2.14
C ALA A 288 -0.18 5.45 -1.33
N ALA A 289 -0.46 4.17 -1.15
CA ALA A 289 0.41 3.26 -0.44
C ALA A 289 1.56 2.83 -1.39
N PRO A 290 2.84 3.00 -1.01
CA PRO A 290 3.98 2.61 -1.85
C PRO A 290 4.03 1.08 -2.06
N TRP A 291 4.76 0.59 -3.07
CA TRP A 291 5.02 -0.85 -3.20
C TRP A 291 5.97 -1.33 -2.09
N GLN A 292 5.79 -2.56 -1.60
CA GLN A 292 6.62 -3.10 -0.53
C GLN A 292 7.82 -3.86 -1.10
N PHE A 293 9.03 -3.49 -0.69
CA PHE A 293 10.26 -4.23 -0.96
C PHE A 293 10.58 -5.06 0.29
N ARG A 294 10.19 -6.34 0.27
CA ARG A 294 10.18 -7.20 1.46
C ARG A 294 11.38 -8.11 1.52
N ASN A 295 12.36 -7.75 2.33
CA ASN A 295 13.56 -8.55 2.58
C ASN A 295 13.17 -9.90 3.22
N CYS A 296 13.42 -10.99 2.50
CA CYS A 296 13.03 -12.35 2.90
C CYS A 296 14.21 -13.34 2.88
N ALA A 297 15.29 -13.04 2.19
CA ALA A 297 16.55 -13.76 2.25
C ALA A 297 17.74 -12.78 2.25
N MET A 298 18.76 -13.07 3.05
CA MET A 298 19.89 -12.16 3.29
C MET A 298 21.23 -12.87 3.20
N GLY A 299 22.25 -12.09 2.91
CA GLY A 299 23.64 -12.48 2.92
C GLY A 299 24.56 -11.28 3.23
N GLY A 300 25.71 -11.24 2.58
CA GLY A 300 26.70 -10.17 2.72
C GLY A 300 27.06 -9.85 4.17
N ARG A 301 27.24 -8.56 4.46
CA ARG A 301 27.58 -8.06 5.80
C ARG A 301 26.44 -8.22 6.81
N HIS A 302 25.19 -8.33 6.36
CA HIS A 302 24.01 -8.44 7.21
C HIS A 302 23.91 -9.75 7.99
N THR A 303 24.66 -10.77 7.59
CA THR A 303 24.68 -12.06 8.30
C THR A 303 26.08 -12.46 8.75
N GLU A 304 27.12 -11.68 8.44
CA GLU A 304 28.52 -12.05 8.69
C GLU A 304 28.84 -12.18 10.18
N LYS A 305 28.25 -11.31 11.02
CA LYS A 305 28.49 -11.33 12.47
C LYS A 305 27.70 -12.42 13.18
N GLU A 306 26.40 -12.51 12.89
CA GLU A 306 25.48 -13.43 13.58
C GLU A 306 25.52 -14.86 13.01
N TYR A 307 25.76 -15.00 11.71
CA TYR A 307 25.73 -16.26 10.97
C TYR A 307 26.95 -16.41 10.04
N PRO A 308 28.17 -16.51 10.59
CA PRO A 308 29.40 -16.55 9.80
C PRO A 308 29.47 -17.74 8.84
N GLU A 309 28.73 -18.84 9.12
CA GLU A 309 28.67 -20.01 8.24
C GLU A 309 27.85 -19.79 6.96
N SER A 310 26.93 -18.81 6.92
CA SER A 310 26.16 -18.55 5.70
C SER A 310 27.12 -18.17 4.56
N ASN A 311 26.79 -18.55 3.32
CA ASN A 311 27.72 -18.43 2.18
C ASN A 311 27.22 -17.51 1.07
N ILE A 312 26.15 -16.74 1.33
CA ILE A 312 25.58 -15.80 0.36
C ILE A 312 26.33 -14.47 0.46
N SER A 313 27.00 -14.03 -0.61
CA SER A 313 27.77 -12.77 -0.61
C SER A 313 26.89 -11.55 -0.90
N MET A 314 25.84 -11.69 -1.71
CA MET A 314 24.88 -10.59 -1.95
C MET A 314 24.00 -10.32 -0.72
N GLN A 315 23.67 -9.04 -0.50
CA GLN A 315 23.15 -8.58 0.80
C GLN A 315 21.67 -8.90 1.04
N GLU A 316 20.79 -8.61 0.09
CA GLU A 316 19.35 -8.86 0.23
C GLU A 316 18.70 -9.42 -1.05
N SER A 317 17.73 -10.30 -0.85
CA SER A 317 16.79 -10.71 -1.88
C SER A 317 15.37 -10.63 -1.33
N MET A 318 14.54 -9.87 -2.05
CA MET A 318 13.27 -9.38 -1.59
C MET A 318 12.12 -9.91 -2.44
N PHE A 319 10.97 -10.17 -1.83
CA PHE A 319 9.71 -10.34 -2.56
C PHE A 319 9.03 -8.98 -2.73
N MET A 320 8.54 -8.73 -3.94
CA MET A 320 7.72 -7.56 -4.28
C MET A 320 6.30 -8.03 -4.62
N PRO A 321 5.31 -7.84 -3.72
CA PRO A 321 3.95 -8.29 -3.98
C PRO A 321 3.22 -7.30 -4.92
N LEU A 322 2.69 -7.81 -6.04
CA LEU A 322 2.19 -7.04 -7.19
C LEU A 322 0.67 -7.10 -7.39
N SER A 323 0.01 -8.13 -6.87
CA SER A 323 -1.43 -8.36 -6.97
C SER A 323 -2.29 -8.05 -5.72
N PRO A 324 -1.76 -7.84 -4.49
CA PRO A 324 -2.58 -7.48 -3.35
C PRO A 324 -3.45 -6.25 -3.59
N LYS A 325 -4.58 -6.16 -2.89
CA LYS A 325 -5.51 -5.00 -2.95
C LYS A 325 -5.38 -4.09 -1.74
N THR A 326 -4.80 -4.61 -0.66
CA THR A 326 -4.57 -3.88 0.58
C THR A 326 -3.15 -4.12 1.07
N TYR A 327 -2.65 -3.24 1.93
CA TYR A 327 -1.32 -3.37 2.55
C TYR A 327 -1.24 -4.59 3.47
N GLU A 328 -2.38 -4.95 4.07
CA GLU A 328 -2.60 -6.12 4.90
C GLU A 328 -2.48 -7.41 4.06
N ASP A 329 -3.11 -7.45 2.89
CA ASP A 329 -3.00 -8.59 1.95
C ASP A 329 -1.53 -8.79 1.51
N ALA A 330 -0.79 -7.69 1.28
CA ALA A 330 0.62 -7.74 0.93
C ALA A 330 1.49 -8.28 2.08
N GLN A 331 1.16 -7.91 3.32
CA GLN A 331 1.80 -8.47 4.50
C GLN A 331 1.54 -9.97 4.62
N GLU A 332 0.30 -10.41 4.46
CA GLU A 332 -0.06 -11.84 4.54
C GLU A 332 0.67 -12.65 3.45
N MET A 333 0.66 -12.14 2.21
CA MET A 333 1.33 -12.76 1.06
C MET A 333 2.83 -12.95 1.32
N THR A 334 3.51 -11.91 1.80
CA THR A 334 4.97 -11.95 2.00
C THR A 334 5.38 -12.81 3.19
N VAL A 335 4.57 -12.86 4.25
CA VAL A 335 4.75 -13.81 5.36
C VAL A 335 4.66 -15.25 4.86
N LYS A 336 3.61 -15.59 4.08
CA LYS A 336 3.47 -16.94 3.50
C LYS A 336 4.68 -17.32 2.64
N LEU A 337 5.12 -16.42 1.76
CA LEU A 337 6.29 -16.63 0.90
C LEU A 337 7.58 -16.85 1.72
N GLN A 338 7.80 -16.07 2.77
CA GLN A 338 8.99 -16.22 3.63
C GLN A 338 8.98 -17.57 4.37
N TYR A 339 7.84 -17.98 4.95
CA TYR A 339 7.71 -19.30 5.58
C TYR A 339 7.95 -20.42 4.57
N ARG A 340 7.37 -20.30 3.37
CA ARG A 340 7.55 -21.33 2.34
C ARG A 340 8.99 -21.40 1.84
N LEU A 341 9.64 -20.26 1.66
CA LEU A 341 11.06 -20.20 1.31
C LEU A 341 11.93 -20.90 2.37
N LYS A 342 11.65 -20.70 3.67
CA LYS A 342 12.32 -21.41 4.75
C LYS A 342 12.16 -22.93 4.60
N GLU A 343 10.94 -23.42 4.36
CA GLU A 343 10.67 -24.85 4.19
C GLU A 343 11.41 -25.45 2.99
N ILE A 344 11.44 -24.73 1.85
CA ILE A 344 12.16 -25.16 0.65
C ILE A 344 13.66 -25.29 0.94
N ILE A 345 14.25 -24.29 1.61
CA ILE A 345 15.68 -24.30 1.96
C ILE A 345 16.00 -25.47 2.90
N GLU A 346 15.20 -25.68 3.95
CA GLU A 346 15.40 -26.78 4.92
C GLU A 346 15.21 -28.17 4.30
N ALA A 347 14.35 -28.31 3.29
CA ALA A 347 14.13 -29.57 2.60
C ALA A 347 15.16 -29.86 1.51
N ALA A 348 15.89 -28.84 1.03
CA ALA A 348 16.80 -28.98 -0.10
C ALA A 348 18.16 -29.57 0.33
N PRO A 349 18.67 -30.59 -0.39
CA PRO A 349 20.01 -31.12 -0.12
C PRO A 349 21.10 -30.05 -0.27
N GLY A 350 22.01 -30.01 0.70
CA GLY A 350 23.11 -29.03 0.73
C GLY A 350 22.67 -27.61 1.12
N ALA A 351 21.46 -27.44 1.64
CA ALA A 351 20.96 -26.16 2.11
C ALA A 351 20.42 -26.26 3.55
N LYS A 352 20.49 -25.15 4.30
CA LYS A 352 19.94 -25.05 5.66
C LYS A 352 19.67 -23.58 6.01
N VAL A 353 18.69 -23.33 6.88
CA VAL A 353 18.48 -22.00 7.45
C VAL A 353 19.27 -21.86 8.75
N MET A 354 20.11 -20.83 8.83
CA MET A 354 20.90 -20.54 10.03
C MET A 354 20.11 -19.69 11.04
N GLY A 355 19.18 -18.88 10.56
CA GLY A 355 18.31 -18.06 11.38
C GLY A 355 17.71 -16.89 10.62
N VAL A 356 17.42 -15.81 11.36
CA VAL A 356 16.85 -14.56 10.84
C VAL A 356 17.86 -13.45 11.15
N GLY A 357 18.43 -12.82 10.13
CA GLY A 357 19.39 -11.74 10.34
C GLY A 357 18.74 -10.40 10.69
N LEU A 358 19.55 -9.35 10.71
CA LEU A 358 19.21 -8.06 11.34
C LEU A 358 17.95 -7.39 10.78
N GLU A 359 17.61 -7.61 9.51
CA GLU A 359 16.48 -6.95 8.85
C GLU A 359 15.24 -7.84 8.68
N GLY A 360 15.27 -9.04 9.25
CA GLY A 360 14.11 -9.93 9.30
C GLY A 360 13.98 -10.90 8.13
N GLY A 361 14.94 -10.91 7.21
CA GLY A 361 15.08 -11.97 6.20
C GLY A 361 15.71 -13.25 6.78
N ILE A 362 15.65 -14.33 6.02
CA ILE A 362 16.28 -15.60 6.36
C ILE A 362 17.77 -15.53 6.01
N ALA A 363 18.64 -16.03 6.89
CA ALA A 363 20.07 -16.20 6.61
C ALA A 363 20.35 -17.67 6.26
N PRO A 364 20.56 -18.03 4.98
CA PRO A 364 20.75 -19.42 4.59
C PRO A 364 22.21 -19.76 4.33
N TYR A 365 22.49 -21.06 4.40
CA TYR A 365 23.62 -21.68 3.72
C TYR A 365 23.06 -22.49 2.55
N ILE A 366 23.66 -22.36 1.35
CA ILE A 366 23.17 -23.01 0.12
C ILE A 366 24.35 -23.50 -0.72
N ASP A 367 24.47 -24.81 -0.91
CA ASP A 367 25.41 -25.38 -1.87
C ASP A 367 24.97 -25.08 -3.31
N LYS A 368 25.94 -24.83 -4.19
CA LYS A 368 25.74 -24.66 -5.64
C LYS A 368 25.20 -25.94 -6.28
N GLU A 369 24.28 -25.79 -7.24
CA GLU A 369 23.90 -26.88 -8.15
C GLU A 369 24.81 -26.89 -9.39
N GLN A 370 24.77 -28.00 -10.14
CA GLN A 370 25.54 -28.11 -11.38
C GLN A 370 25.17 -26.99 -12.35
N GLY A 371 26.16 -26.19 -12.75
CA GLY A 371 25.99 -25.04 -13.65
C GLY A 371 25.88 -23.69 -12.94
N ASP A 372 25.72 -23.66 -11.62
CA ASP A 372 25.78 -22.41 -10.86
C ASP A 372 27.23 -21.92 -10.74
N LYS A 373 27.42 -20.61 -10.92
CA LYS A 373 28.67 -19.91 -10.63
C LYS A 373 28.76 -19.60 -9.13
N VAL A 374 27.64 -19.16 -8.54
CA VAL A 374 27.54 -18.67 -7.16
C VAL A 374 26.24 -19.16 -6.48
N PRO A 375 26.21 -19.33 -5.14
CA PRO A 375 25.05 -19.88 -4.43
C PRO A 375 23.78 -19.03 -4.53
N GLU A 376 23.89 -17.74 -4.84
CA GLU A 376 22.79 -16.80 -5.06
C GLU A 376 21.84 -17.29 -6.17
N GLN A 377 22.36 -17.92 -7.22
CA GLN A 377 21.52 -18.40 -8.33
C GLN A 377 20.51 -19.46 -7.87
N ARG A 378 20.94 -20.38 -6.98
CA ARG A 378 20.05 -21.38 -6.38
C ARG A 378 19.08 -20.75 -5.39
N MET A 379 19.52 -19.76 -4.61
CA MET A 379 18.63 -18.98 -3.73
C MET A 379 17.48 -18.32 -4.52
N TRP A 380 17.79 -17.69 -5.66
CA TRP A 380 16.77 -17.06 -6.50
C TRP A 380 15.79 -18.08 -7.11
N ARG A 381 16.27 -19.29 -7.45
CA ARG A 381 15.39 -20.40 -7.85
C ARG A 381 14.48 -20.86 -6.72
N PHE A 382 14.98 -20.96 -5.48
CA PHE A 382 14.12 -21.25 -4.32
C PHE A 382 13.08 -20.17 -4.06
N MET A 383 13.42 -18.89 -4.24
CA MET A 383 12.46 -17.81 -4.14
C MET A 383 11.36 -17.92 -5.20
N LYS A 384 11.72 -18.22 -6.45
CA LYS A 384 10.75 -18.49 -7.51
C LYS A 384 9.88 -19.70 -7.17
N GLN A 385 10.46 -20.78 -6.64
CA GLN A 385 9.72 -21.96 -6.20
C GLN A 385 8.73 -21.62 -5.07
N ALA A 386 9.12 -20.78 -4.12
CA ALA A 386 8.23 -20.32 -3.04
C ALA A 386 7.01 -19.57 -3.59
N ILE A 387 7.19 -18.75 -4.63
CA ILE A 387 6.07 -18.09 -5.32
C ILE A 387 5.11 -19.13 -5.89
N LEU A 388 5.63 -20.13 -6.60
CA LEU A 388 4.82 -21.19 -7.23
C LEU A 388 4.11 -22.07 -6.19
N ASP A 389 4.81 -22.48 -5.13
CA ASP A 389 4.27 -23.33 -4.07
C ASP A 389 3.18 -22.64 -3.24
N CYS A 390 3.22 -21.31 -3.16
CA CYS A 390 2.15 -20.51 -2.56
C CYS A 390 1.00 -20.23 -3.53
N GLU A 391 0.94 -20.92 -4.68
CA GLU A 391 -0.10 -20.78 -5.72
C GLU A 391 -0.17 -19.36 -6.31
N TYR A 392 0.96 -18.64 -6.30
CA TYR A 392 1.10 -17.34 -6.94
C TYR A 392 1.83 -17.47 -8.27
N VAL A 393 1.60 -16.50 -9.16
CA VAL A 393 2.22 -16.45 -10.49
C VAL A 393 3.44 -15.51 -10.47
N PRO A 394 4.67 -16.02 -10.71
CA PRO A 394 5.87 -15.20 -10.83
C PRO A 394 5.72 -14.09 -11.89
N GLY A 395 6.07 -12.86 -11.53
CA GLY A 395 5.97 -11.69 -12.40
C GLY A 395 4.57 -11.06 -12.51
N VAL A 396 3.52 -11.75 -12.05
CA VAL A 396 2.13 -11.24 -12.06
C VAL A 396 1.64 -10.93 -10.66
N ASP A 397 1.78 -11.91 -9.76
CA ASP A 397 1.42 -11.78 -8.35
C ASP A 397 2.60 -11.31 -7.50
N VAL A 398 3.80 -11.81 -7.80
CA VAL A 398 5.02 -11.55 -7.03
C VAL A 398 6.22 -11.44 -7.96
N ALA A 399 7.03 -10.39 -7.78
CA ALA A 399 8.35 -10.26 -8.39
C ALA A 399 9.46 -10.31 -7.33
N ILE A 400 10.72 -10.30 -7.78
CA ILE A 400 11.91 -10.29 -6.93
C ILE A 400 12.64 -8.95 -7.10
N ALA A 401 13.08 -8.36 -6.00
CA ALA A 401 14.06 -7.27 -5.99
C ALA A 401 15.35 -7.74 -5.33
N LEU A 402 16.49 -7.26 -5.83
CA LEU A 402 17.81 -7.61 -5.33
C LEU A 402 18.52 -6.36 -4.83
N ASP A 403 19.23 -6.51 -3.72
CA ASP A 403 20.27 -5.57 -3.27
C ASP A 403 21.56 -6.38 -3.09
N PRO A 404 22.41 -6.45 -4.13
CA PRO A 404 23.70 -7.11 -4.04
C PRO A 404 24.70 -6.39 -3.13
N ALA A 405 24.54 -5.07 -2.89
CA ALA A 405 25.54 -4.21 -2.25
C ALA A 405 26.95 -4.42 -2.83
N CYS A 406 27.10 -4.30 -4.15
CA CYS A 406 28.32 -4.68 -4.86
C CYS A 406 29.58 -3.90 -4.43
N SER A 407 29.43 -2.75 -3.77
CA SER A 407 30.54 -2.06 -3.10
C SER A 407 31.27 -2.97 -2.11
N GLU A 408 30.56 -3.83 -1.37
CA GLU A 408 31.16 -4.78 -0.43
C GLU A 408 31.94 -5.90 -1.15
N LEU A 409 31.44 -6.37 -2.30
CA LEU A 409 32.12 -7.36 -3.12
C LEU A 409 33.40 -6.78 -3.75
N GLU A 410 33.37 -5.52 -4.16
CA GLU A 410 34.54 -4.79 -4.67
C GLU A 410 35.55 -4.54 -3.55
N ASN A 411 35.10 -4.05 -2.39
CA ASN A 411 35.95 -3.86 -1.21
C ASN A 411 36.66 -5.17 -0.82
N ALA A 412 35.94 -6.30 -0.78
CA ALA A 412 36.53 -7.61 -0.49
C ALA A 412 37.56 -8.04 -1.53
N TYR A 413 37.35 -7.73 -2.82
CA TYR A 413 38.35 -7.97 -3.86
C TYR A 413 39.62 -7.15 -3.59
N ARG A 414 39.48 -5.83 -3.39
CA ARG A 414 40.62 -4.93 -3.16
C ARG A 414 41.42 -5.33 -1.92
N GLU A 415 40.74 -5.65 -0.83
CA GLU A 415 41.37 -6.01 0.45
C GLU A 415 42.09 -7.36 0.37
N GLU A 416 41.44 -8.41 -0.17
CA GLU A 416 42.05 -9.74 -0.23
C GLU A 416 43.14 -9.86 -1.31
N ARG A 417 43.07 -9.06 -2.38
CA ARG A 417 44.10 -9.01 -3.43
C ARG A 417 45.21 -7.99 -3.18
N GLY A 418 45.00 -7.04 -2.27
CA GLY A 418 45.94 -5.94 -2.04
C GLY A 418 45.94 -4.91 -3.17
N GLU A 419 44.79 -4.70 -3.82
CA GLU A 419 44.60 -3.80 -4.97
C GLU A 419 43.62 -2.66 -4.62
N PRO A 420 44.02 -1.65 -3.83
CA PRO A 420 43.13 -0.60 -3.30
C PRO A 420 42.50 0.29 -4.38
N ASP A 421 43.06 0.31 -5.58
CA ASP A 421 42.61 1.12 -6.71
C ASP A 421 41.82 0.32 -7.77
N SER A 422 41.60 -0.99 -7.56
CA SER A 422 40.82 -1.80 -8.48
C SER A 422 39.34 -1.37 -8.48
N VAL A 423 38.76 -1.29 -9.69
CA VAL A 423 37.37 -0.91 -9.93
C VAL A 423 36.76 -1.85 -10.97
N GLY A 424 35.57 -2.37 -10.68
CA GLY A 424 34.83 -3.28 -11.57
C GLY A 424 35.25 -4.75 -11.49
N MET A 425 35.95 -5.12 -10.41
CA MET A 425 36.23 -6.51 -10.04
C MET A 425 35.58 -6.82 -8.70
N TYR A 426 34.87 -7.95 -8.65
CA TYR A 426 33.99 -8.32 -7.55
C TYR A 426 34.36 -9.69 -7.02
N ARG A 427 34.43 -9.83 -5.71
CA ARG A 427 34.74 -11.09 -5.04
C ARG A 427 33.57 -11.54 -4.19
N PHE A 428 33.04 -12.72 -4.47
CA PHE A 428 32.03 -13.38 -3.64
C PHE A 428 32.70 -13.99 -2.41
N TRP A 429 33.13 -13.14 -1.46
CA TRP A 429 34.01 -13.52 -0.35
C TRP A 429 33.42 -14.55 0.61
N ARG A 430 32.08 -14.69 0.61
CA ARG A 430 31.36 -15.67 1.45
C ARG A 430 31.16 -17.00 0.76
N ASP A 431 31.28 -17.06 -0.57
CA ASP A 431 31.29 -18.33 -1.27
C ASP A 431 32.57 -19.11 -0.90
N LYS A 432 32.45 -20.43 -0.75
CA LYS A 432 33.57 -21.32 -0.43
C LYS A 432 34.68 -21.22 -1.47
N ASP A 433 34.30 -21.09 -2.74
CA ASP A 433 35.25 -21.00 -3.86
C ASP A 433 35.79 -19.58 -4.05
N LYS A 434 35.25 -18.59 -3.31
CA LYS A 434 35.58 -17.16 -3.40
C LYS A 434 35.68 -16.67 -4.84
N VAL A 435 34.62 -16.95 -5.61
CA VAL A 435 34.53 -16.65 -7.04
C VAL A 435 34.76 -15.15 -7.28
N GLU A 436 35.54 -14.86 -8.32
CA GLU A 436 35.79 -13.50 -8.78
C GLU A 436 35.10 -13.28 -10.11
N MET A 437 34.49 -12.11 -10.26
CA MET A 437 33.74 -11.73 -11.43
C MET A 437 34.13 -10.32 -11.85
N SER A 438 34.28 -10.12 -13.15
CA SER A 438 34.36 -8.76 -13.72
C SER A 438 32.98 -8.11 -13.72
N ARG A 439 32.92 -6.80 -13.99
CA ARG A 439 31.64 -6.09 -14.19
C ARG A 439 30.74 -6.74 -15.24
N ASP A 440 31.33 -7.28 -16.31
CA ASP A 440 30.56 -7.91 -17.39
C ASP A 440 29.98 -9.25 -16.92
N ASP A 441 30.72 -10.00 -16.09
CA ASP A 441 30.25 -11.24 -15.48
C ASP A 441 29.09 -10.99 -14.50
N ILE A 442 29.17 -9.92 -13.68
CA ILE A 442 28.08 -9.51 -12.79
C ILE A 442 26.83 -9.13 -13.58
N LEU A 443 26.96 -8.33 -14.65
CA LEU A 443 25.83 -7.98 -15.50
C LEU A 443 25.20 -9.22 -16.15
N ASN A 444 26.04 -10.14 -16.62
CA ASN A 444 25.60 -11.39 -17.22
C ASN A 444 24.91 -12.30 -16.20
N LEU A 445 25.35 -12.33 -14.94
CA LEU A 445 24.70 -13.08 -13.85
C LEU A 445 23.23 -12.67 -13.67
N PHE A 446 22.95 -11.36 -13.67
CA PHE A 446 21.57 -10.86 -13.57
C PHE A 446 20.75 -11.16 -14.83
N LYS A 447 21.35 -10.98 -16.02
CA LYS A 447 20.69 -11.28 -17.30
C LYS A 447 20.34 -12.77 -17.42
N GLU A 448 21.26 -13.66 -17.06
CA GLU A 448 21.06 -15.11 -17.03
C GLU A 448 19.93 -15.50 -16.08
N ALA A 449 19.87 -14.90 -14.88
CA ALA A 449 18.77 -15.15 -13.94
C ALA A 449 17.41 -14.73 -14.51
N MET A 450 17.33 -13.54 -15.14
CA MET A 450 16.10 -13.08 -15.79
C MET A 450 15.71 -13.99 -16.97
N GLN A 451 16.67 -14.46 -17.77
CA GLN A 451 16.44 -15.38 -18.88
C GLN A 451 15.96 -16.77 -18.40
N ALA A 452 16.44 -17.23 -17.24
CA ALA A 452 15.95 -18.43 -16.56
C ALA A 452 14.54 -18.24 -15.94
N GLY A 453 13.93 -17.07 -16.13
CA GLY A 453 12.59 -16.74 -15.67
C GLY A 453 12.52 -16.48 -14.17
N ILE A 454 13.62 -16.05 -13.53
CA ILE A 454 13.55 -15.42 -12.21
C ILE A 454 12.94 -14.03 -12.40
N PRO A 455 11.83 -13.68 -11.72
CA PRO A 455 11.09 -12.44 -11.98
C PRO A 455 11.76 -11.21 -11.34
N VAL A 456 13.04 -10.95 -11.64
CA VAL A 456 13.77 -9.78 -11.13
C VAL A 456 13.22 -8.51 -11.75
N LEU A 457 12.69 -7.61 -10.91
CA LEU A 457 12.06 -6.34 -11.28
C LEU A 457 12.87 -5.11 -10.83
N SER A 458 13.79 -5.29 -9.88
CA SER A 458 14.62 -4.23 -9.35
C SER A 458 15.99 -4.76 -8.93
N ILE A 459 17.03 -3.96 -9.16
CA ILE A 459 18.39 -4.15 -8.65
C ILE A 459 18.84 -2.83 -8.02
N GLU A 460 19.13 -2.87 -6.74
CA GLU A 460 19.77 -1.81 -5.95
C GLU A 460 21.26 -2.08 -5.86
N ASP A 461 22.13 -1.08 -6.02
CA ASP A 461 23.60 -1.22 -5.86
C ASP A 461 24.20 -2.44 -6.57
N GLY A 462 23.80 -2.61 -7.85
CA GLY A 462 24.23 -3.70 -8.71
C GLY A 462 25.70 -3.65 -9.15
N PHE A 463 26.39 -2.55 -8.85
CA PHE A 463 27.83 -2.37 -9.00
C PHE A 463 28.38 -1.53 -7.84
N GLY A 464 29.70 -1.59 -7.63
CA GLY A 464 30.36 -0.76 -6.62
C GLY A 464 30.15 0.74 -6.89
N GLU A 465 30.11 1.54 -5.82
CA GLU A 465 29.92 3.00 -5.89
C GLU A 465 30.98 3.72 -6.75
N ARG A 466 32.16 3.12 -6.94
CA ARG A 466 33.24 3.63 -7.81
C ARG A 466 33.13 3.16 -9.27
N ASP A 467 32.35 2.11 -9.58
CA ASP A 467 32.24 1.53 -10.93
C ASP A 467 31.13 2.19 -11.77
N HIS A 468 31.25 3.49 -12.02
CA HIS A 468 30.31 4.24 -12.87
C HIS A 468 30.12 3.61 -14.27
N GLN A 469 31.11 2.90 -14.80
CA GLN A 469 30.98 2.22 -16.09
C GLN A 469 30.04 1.01 -16.00
N GLY A 470 30.12 0.22 -14.93
CA GLY A 470 29.17 -0.84 -14.64
C GLY A 470 27.73 -0.32 -14.58
N TRP A 471 27.49 0.74 -13.79
CA TRP A 471 26.18 1.39 -13.68
C TRP A 471 25.60 1.82 -15.04
N LYS A 472 26.40 2.50 -15.87
CA LYS A 472 26.00 2.89 -17.23
C LYS A 472 25.69 1.69 -18.13
N ASN A 473 26.46 0.61 -18.02
CA ASN A 473 26.22 -0.62 -18.78
C ASN A 473 24.87 -1.24 -18.39
N MET A 474 24.56 -1.34 -17.09
CA MET A 474 23.29 -1.87 -16.62
C MET A 474 22.11 -0.98 -17.00
N MET A 475 22.24 0.34 -16.87
CA MET A 475 21.21 1.28 -17.32
C MET A 475 20.93 1.16 -18.82
N LYS A 476 21.97 1.03 -19.65
CA LYS A 476 21.81 0.83 -21.10
C LYS A 476 21.10 -0.48 -21.44
N GLU A 477 21.42 -1.58 -20.76
CA GLU A 477 20.93 -2.92 -21.10
C GLU A 477 19.57 -3.27 -20.45
N LEU A 478 19.35 -2.76 -19.24
CA LEU A 478 18.24 -3.16 -18.35
C LEU A 478 17.40 -1.97 -17.84
N GLY A 479 17.84 -0.71 -18.02
CA GLY A 479 17.17 0.46 -17.46
C GLY A 479 15.73 0.68 -17.93
N ASP A 480 15.38 0.24 -19.15
CA ASP A 480 13.98 0.30 -19.62
C ASP A 480 13.11 -0.83 -19.02
N LYS A 481 13.74 -1.90 -18.54
CA LYS A 481 13.09 -3.13 -18.08
C LYS A 481 12.84 -3.13 -16.57
N ILE A 482 13.86 -2.81 -15.78
CA ILE A 482 13.85 -2.91 -14.31
C ILE A 482 14.12 -1.56 -13.65
N PHE A 483 13.87 -1.48 -12.35
CA PHE A 483 14.36 -0.38 -11.53
C PHE A 483 15.84 -0.61 -11.17
N ILE A 484 16.68 0.39 -11.43
CA ILE A 484 18.10 0.43 -11.08
C ILE A 484 18.22 1.52 -10.03
N ILE A 485 18.33 1.07 -8.79
CA ILE A 485 18.25 1.92 -7.60
C ILE A 485 19.68 2.23 -7.13
N GLY A 486 20.02 3.51 -7.04
CA GLY A 486 21.25 3.94 -6.36
C GLY A 486 21.02 4.20 -4.88
N ASP A 487 21.86 3.63 -4.02
CA ASP A 487 21.94 3.88 -2.58
C ASP A 487 23.31 4.44 -2.18
N ASP A 488 24.35 3.60 -2.13
CA ASP A 488 25.73 4.03 -1.80
C ASP A 488 26.26 5.05 -2.82
N LEU A 489 25.89 4.86 -4.09
CA LEU A 489 26.28 5.75 -5.19
C LEU A 489 25.83 7.21 -4.99
N VAL A 490 24.72 7.44 -4.29
CA VAL A 490 24.05 8.75 -4.22
C VAL A 490 23.89 9.32 -2.82
N THR A 491 23.93 8.46 -1.79
CA THR A 491 23.89 8.82 -0.36
C THR A 491 22.79 9.81 0.03
N THR A 492 21.63 9.76 -0.64
CA THR A 492 20.52 10.71 -0.45
C THR A 492 20.95 12.21 -0.55
N LYS A 493 22.05 12.49 -1.25
CA LYS A 493 22.59 13.85 -1.43
C LYS A 493 22.16 14.39 -2.79
N ASP A 494 21.46 15.52 -2.78
CA ASP A 494 20.88 16.15 -3.96
C ASP A 494 21.88 16.33 -5.12
N SER A 495 23.10 16.80 -4.83
CA SER A 495 24.17 16.93 -5.84
C SER A 495 24.62 15.59 -6.44
N ASN A 496 24.72 14.54 -5.63
CA ASN A 496 25.18 13.22 -6.08
C ASN A 496 24.07 12.51 -6.89
N ILE A 497 22.81 12.64 -6.45
CA ILE A 497 21.63 12.19 -7.20
C ILE A 497 21.63 12.83 -8.59
N GLU A 498 21.77 14.15 -8.67
CA GLU A 498 21.81 14.86 -9.95
C GLU A 498 22.96 14.36 -10.84
N LYS A 499 24.18 14.25 -10.30
CA LYS A 499 25.35 13.76 -11.03
C LYS A 499 25.10 12.36 -11.63
N CYS A 500 24.63 11.41 -10.83
CA CYS A 500 24.46 10.02 -11.25
C CYS A 500 23.28 9.86 -12.23
N ALA A 501 22.15 10.54 -11.96
CA ALA A 501 21.00 10.51 -12.86
C ALA A 501 21.32 11.17 -14.22
N LYS A 502 22.04 12.30 -14.22
CA LYS A 502 22.52 12.96 -15.45
C LYS A 502 23.46 12.09 -16.26
N ASN A 503 24.27 11.27 -15.59
CA ASN A 503 25.18 10.32 -16.22
C ASN A 503 24.49 9.06 -16.76
N GLY A 504 23.19 8.89 -16.54
CA GLY A 504 22.45 7.70 -16.93
C GLY A 504 22.85 6.47 -16.12
N GLU A 505 23.12 6.64 -14.83
CA GLU A 505 23.56 5.56 -13.92
C GLU A 505 22.40 4.96 -13.10
N ILE A 506 21.29 5.70 -12.94
CA ILE A 506 20.13 5.29 -12.15
C ILE A 506 18.81 5.68 -12.81
N ASN A 507 17.73 4.95 -12.49
CA ASN A 507 16.35 5.36 -12.80
C ASN A 507 15.44 5.35 -11.55
N ALA A 508 16.02 5.06 -10.39
CA ALA A 508 15.39 5.16 -9.09
C ALA A 508 16.45 5.49 -8.04
N THR A 509 16.02 6.13 -6.96
CA THR A 509 16.90 6.55 -5.87
C THR A 509 16.39 5.93 -4.57
N LEU A 510 17.30 5.32 -3.82
CA LEU A 510 17.02 4.94 -2.44
C LEU A 510 17.17 6.16 -1.54
N ILE A 511 16.10 6.52 -0.83
CA ILE A 511 16.05 7.70 0.02
C ILE A 511 16.13 7.26 1.48
N LYS A 512 17.26 7.56 2.12
CA LYS A 512 17.50 7.35 3.54
C LYS A 512 17.68 8.71 4.19
N ALA A 513 16.66 9.19 4.90
CA ALA A 513 16.69 10.52 5.53
C ALA A 513 17.90 10.72 6.45
N ASN A 514 18.41 9.64 7.04
CA ASN A 514 19.58 9.68 7.91
C ASN A 514 20.92 9.68 7.15
N GLN A 515 20.96 9.52 5.83
CA GLN A 515 22.18 9.78 5.04
C GLN A 515 22.40 11.28 4.80
N ILE A 516 21.34 12.11 4.93
CA ILE A 516 21.44 13.57 4.75
C ILE A 516 21.18 14.34 6.04
N GLY A 517 20.20 13.95 6.86
CA GLY A 517 20.10 14.30 8.27
C GLY A 517 19.04 15.33 8.69
N THR A 518 18.25 15.91 7.78
CA THR A 518 17.03 16.68 8.11
C THR A 518 15.88 16.34 7.15
N LEU A 519 14.65 16.63 7.56
CA LEU A 519 13.47 16.38 6.70
C LEU A 519 13.47 17.27 5.45
N THR A 520 13.85 18.53 5.58
CA THR A 520 13.87 19.47 4.44
C THR A 520 14.99 19.17 3.44
N GLU A 521 16.17 18.73 3.89
CA GLU A 521 17.21 18.20 2.99
C GLU A 521 16.73 16.91 2.30
N THR A 522 15.98 16.05 3.01
CA THR A 522 15.38 14.86 2.41
C THR A 522 14.38 15.22 1.30
N VAL A 523 13.58 16.27 1.49
CA VAL A 523 12.68 16.78 0.44
C VAL A 523 13.46 17.28 -0.79
N LEU A 524 14.57 18.01 -0.60
CA LEU A 524 15.43 18.42 -1.72
C LEU A 524 15.96 17.23 -2.52
N ALA A 525 16.45 16.19 -1.85
CA ALA A 525 16.94 14.97 -2.48
C ALA A 525 15.84 14.24 -3.30
N MET A 526 14.64 14.14 -2.73
CA MET A 526 13.49 13.52 -3.41
C MET A 526 13.06 14.33 -4.65
N LEU A 527 12.95 15.66 -4.53
CA LEU A 527 12.58 16.51 -5.66
C LEU A 527 13.66 16.49 -6.76
N THR A 528 14.94 16.41 -6.38
CA THR A 528 16.05 16.28 -7.34
C THR A 528 15.97 14.95 -8.09
N SER A 529 15.67 13.84 -7.41
CA SER A 529 15.45 12.54 -8.07
C SER A 529 14.31 12.61 -9.08
N LEU A 530 13.16 13.17 -8.67
CA LEU A 530 12.00 13.33 -9.53
C LEU A 530 12.29 14.21 -10.76
N ALA A 531 13.10 15.27 -10.62
CA ALA A 531 13.47 16.14 -11.73
C ALA A 531 14.19 15.41 -12.88
N TYR A 532 14.96 14.37 -12.54
CA TYR A 532 15.68 13.54 -13.50
C TYR A 532 14.88 12.31 -13.95
N GLY A 533 13.60 12.21 -13.55
CA GLY A 533 12.75 11.06 -13.87
C GLY A 533 13.09 9.80 -13.06
N ALA A 534 13.92 9.92 -12.01
CA ALA A 534 14.21 8.83 -11.11
C ALA A 534 13.06 8.66 -10.08
N GLU A 535 12.63 7.42 -9.89
CA GLU A 535 11.57 7.09 -8.94
C GLU A 535 12.08 6.98 -7.50
N LEU A 536 11.19 7.17 -6.52
CA LEU A 536 11.55 7.23 -5.10
C LEU A 536 11.28 5.90 -4.39
N VAL A 537 12.30 5.32 -3.76
CA VAL A 537 12.16 4.20 -2.83
C VAL A 537 12.64 4.63 -1.45
N ILE A 538 11.73 4.76 -0.48
CA ILE A 538 12.09 5.22 0.87
C ILE A 538 12.60 4.04 1.68
N SER A 539 13.74 4.19 2.33
CA SER A 539 14.43 3.07 2.98
C SER A 539 14.72 3.30 4.46
N HIS A 540 14.63 2.20 5.20
CA HIS A 540 15.16 2.08 6.56
C HIS A 540 16.71 1.96 6.57
N ARG A 541 17.30 1.67 7.74
CA ARG A 541 18.66 1.11 7.87
C ARG A 541 18.65 -0.21 8.62
N SER A 542 19.74 -0.97 8.50
CA SER A 542 19.94 -2.24 9.20
C SER A 542 19.75 -2.18 10.72
N LYS A 543 20.08 -1.05 11.37
CA LYS A 543 19.86 -0.83 12.81
C LYS A 543 18.80 0.25 13.02
N SER A 544 17.55 -0.16 13.07
CA SER A 544 16.40 0.76 13.14
C SER A 544 15.76 0.82 14.53
N PRO A 545 15.30 2.00 14.98
CA PRO A 545 14.35 2.12 16.08
C PRO A 545 12.92 1.84 15.58
N ASN A 546 11.97 1.85 16.52
CA ASN A 546 10.54 1.72 16.23
C ASN A 546 9.90 2.97 15.62
N ASP A 547 10.66 4.06 15.44
CA ASP A 547 10.16 5.25 14.75
C ASP A 547 9.77 4.88 13.30
N PRO A 548 8.56 5.24 12.83
CA PRO A 548 8.06 4.85 11.52
C PRO A 548 8.11 5.98 10.48
N PHE A 549 9.00 6.98 10.64
CA PHE A 549 9.05 8.15 9.76
C PHE A 549 9.24 7.80 8.28
N GLU A 550 9.84 6.65 7.93
CA GLU A 550 10.00 6.21 6.54
C GLU A 550 8.62 6.03 5.86
N ALA A 551 7.62 5.54 6.60
CA ALA A 551 6.26 5.42 6.09
C ALA A 551 5.60 6.80 5.93
N GLU A 552 5.89 7.74 6.83
CA GLU A 552 5.40 9.12 6.74
C GLU A 552 5.98 9.83 5.51
N ILE A 553 7.28 9.68 5.24
CA ILE A 553 7.93 10.21 4.03
C ILE A 553 7.39 9.54 2.77
N GLY A 554 7.24 8.21 2.77
CA GLY A 554 6.69 7.46 1.63
C GLY A 554 5.26 7.88 1.28
N ALA A 555 4.41 8.07 2.29
CA ALA A 555 3.06 8.59 2.13
C ALA A 555 3.06 10.05 1.66
N ALA A 556 3.94 10.91 2.21
CA ALA A 556 4.04 12.31 1.83
C ALA A 556 4.27 12.48 0.33
N MET A 557 5.15 11.66 -0.25
CA MET A 557 5.59 11.77 -1.64
C MET A 557 4.87 10.86 -2.63
N ASN A 558 3.89 10.06 -2.21
CA ASN A 558 3.31 8.98 -3.03
C ASN A 558 4.42 8.11 -3.68
N ALA A 559 5.45 7.79 -2.89
CA ALA A 559 6.67 7.14 -3.37
C ALA A 559 6.37 5.86 -4.18
N LEU A 560 7.30 5.47 -5.06
CA LEU A 560 7.19 4.20 -5.77
C LEU A 560 7.18 3.05 -4.77
N GLY A 561 8.14 3.04 -3.84
CA GLY A 561 8.34 1.93 -2.92
C GLY A 561 8.78 2.33 -1.52
N VAL A 562 8.65 1.37 -0.61
CA VAL A 562 9.29 1.38 0.71
C VAL A 562 10.11 0.11 0.90
N LYS A 563 11.37 0.26 1.30
CA LYS A 563 12.28 -0.82 1.71
C LYS A 563 12.46 -0.73 3.22
N CYS A 564 11.58 -1.42 3.94
CA CYS A 564 11.51 -1.35 5.41
C CYS A 564 11.76 -2.69 6.09
N GLY A 565 12.35 -3.66 5.39
CA GLY A 565 12.77 -4.97 5.92
C GLY A 565 11.68 -6.05 5.84
N GLY A 566 11.99 -7.19 6.46
CA GLY A 566 11.18 -8.41 6.50
C GLY A 566 10.05 -8.39 7.52
N GLY A 567 9.32 -9.51 7.59
CA GLY A 567 8.12 -9.65 8.44
C GLY A 567 8.36 -10.10 9.88
N ALA A 568 9.61 -10.30 10.29
CA ALA A 568 9.94 -10.97 11.56
C ALA A 568 10.23 -10.02 12.74
N ASN A 569 10.52 -8.74 12.48
CA ASN A 569 10.99 -7.82 13.52
C ASN A 569 10.04 -6.64 13.74
N THR A 570 9.81 -6.29 15.01
CA THR A 570 8.83 -5.27 15.42
C THR A 570 9.09 -3.91 14.78
N GLU A 571 10.34 -3.45 14.75
CA GLU A 571 10.71 -2.14 14.21
C GLU A 571 10.44 -1.99 12.71
N ARG A 572 10.38 -3.11 11.99
CA ARG A 572 10.01 -3.19 10.57
C ARG A 572 8.50 -3.15 10.42
N LEU A 573 7.80 -3.95 11.21
CA LEU A 573 6.33 -4.00 11.24
C LEU A 573 5.71 -2.66 11.64
N GLN A 574 6.34 -1.88 12.53
CA GLN A 574 5.89 -0.52 12.89
C GLN A 574 5.81 0.41 11.68
N LYS A 575 6.79 0.33 10.75
CA LYS A 575 6.82 1.16 9.53
C LYS A 575 5.66 0.79 8.59
N TYR A 576 5.46 -0.50 8.32
CA TYR A 576 4.31 -0.94 7.51
C TYR A 576 2.97 -0.64 8.18
N GLY A 577 2.87 -0.81 9.50
CA GLY A 577 1.67 -0.51 10.29
C GLY A 577 1.31 0.98 10.26
N ARG A 578 2.30 1.86 10.32
CA ARG A 578 2.09 3.32 10.18
C ARG A 578 1.49 3.69 8.83
N MET A 579 1.89 3.02 7.74
CA MET A 579 1.26 3.26 6.43
C MET A 579 -0.24 2.87 6.44
N MET A 580 -0.59 1.75 7.09
CA MET A 580 -2.00 1.36 7.26
C MET A 580 -2.77 2.39 8.08
N GLU A 581 -2.16 2.89 9.17
CA GLU A 581 -2.74 3.94 10.02
C GLU A 581 -2.97 5.24 9.23
N ILE A 582 -1.99 5.70 8.46
CA ILE A 582 -2.12 6.90 7.61
C ILE A 582 -3.30 6.75 6.63
N LEU A 583 -3.44 5.59 5.98
CA LEU A 583 -4.56 5.35 5.05
C LEU A 583 -5.91 5.27 5.78
N ALA A 584 -5.94 4.72 6.99
CA ALA A 584 -7.14 4.69 7.82
C ALA A 584 -7.56 6.11 8.25
N LEU A 585 -6.61 6.93 8.71
CA LEU A 585 -6.82 8.34 9.06
C LEU A 585 -7.30 9.15 7.84
N ALA A 586 -6.68 8.95 6.67
CA ALA A 586 -7.07 9.57 5.41
C ALA A 586 -8.52 9.23 5.01
N ARG A 587 -9.02 8.02 5.34
CA ARG A 587 -10.43 7.66 5.12
C ARG A 587 -11.34 8.27 6.18
N ALA A 588 -10.95 8.24 7.44
CA ALA A 588 -11.74 8.75 8.55
C ALA A 588 -12.01 10.25 8.41
N THR A 589 -11.02 11.00 7.93
CA THR A 589 -11.14 12.44 7.67
C THR A 589 -12.19 12.79 6.61
N GLN A 590 -12.71 11.82 5.83
CA GLN A 590 -13.82 12.04 4.90
C GLN A 590 -15.20 12.15 5.59
N ARG A 591 -15.34 11.74 6.86
CA ARG A 591 -16.62 11.81 7.57
C ARG A 591 -17.08 13.26 7.75
N GLN A 592 -18.38 13.49 7.60
CA GLN A 592 -19.02 14.75 7.99
C GLN A 592 -19.45 14.65 9.45
N THR A 593 -19.14 15.70 10.22
CA THR A 593 -19.62 15.86 11.60
C THR A 593 -21.14 15.97 11.59
N THR A 594 -21.81 15.22 12.46
CA THR A 594 -23.29 15.28 12.54
C THR A 594 -23.74 16.58 13.24
N ALA A 595 -25.03 16.89 13.13
CA ALA A 595 -25.60 18.06 13.81
C ALA A 595 -25.50 17.94 15.34
N GLU A 596 -25.66 16.72 15.86
CA GLU A 596 -25.51 16.40 17.29
C GLU A 596 -24.07 16.64 17.77
N GLU A 597 -23.07 16.12 17.03
CA GLU A 597 -21.65 16.30 17.35
C GLU A 597 -21.24 17.78 17.28
N ARG A 598 -21.80 18.55 16.33
CA ARG A 598 -21.58 20.00 16.25
C ARG A 598 -22.13 20.71 17.49
N LYS A 599 -23.32 20.31 17.96
CA LYS A 599 -23.93 20.88 19.17
C LYS A 599 -23.15 20.55 20.44
N GLU A 600 -22.62 19.32 20.54
CA GLU A 600 -21.72 18.93 21.64
C GLU A 600 -20.43 19.74 21.63
N LEU A 601 -19.80 19.90 20.45
CA LEU A 601 -18.59 20.71 20.31
C LEU A 601 -18.84 22.17 20.73
N GLU A 602 -19.94 22.78 20.28
CA GLU A 602 -20.31 24.13 20.70
C GLU A 602 -20.50 24.24 22.22
N ALA A 603 -21.10 23.23 22.86
CA ALA A 603 -21.25 23.19 24.31
C ALA A 603 -19.90 23.06 25.02
N SER A 604 -19.01 22.20 24.53
CA SER A 604 -17.65 22.06 25.06
C SER A 604 -16.85 23.35 24.93
N VAL A 605 -16.93 24.05 23.79
CA VAL A 605 -16.24 25.35 23.61
C VAL A 605 -16.80 26.41 24.56
N LYS A 606 -18.13 26.45 24.80
CA LYS A 606 -18.73 27.35 25.81
C LYS A 606 -18.19 27.06 27.20
N ASP A 607 -18.13 25.79 27.59
CA ASP A 607 -17.61 25.37 28.89
C ASP A 607 -16.12 25.71 29.04
N LEU A 608 -15.35 25.56 27.96
CA LEU A 608 -13.94 25.93 27.93
C LEU A 608 -13.75 27.44 28.08
N VAL A 609 -14.52 28.26 27.35
CA VAL A 609 -14.51 29.72 27.46
C VAL A 609 -14.90 30.16 28.87
N LYS A 610 -15.95 29.57 29.45
CA LYS A 610 -16.36 29.81 30.83
C LYS A 610 -15.23 29.48 31.81
N THR A 611 -14.59 28.33 31.64
CA THR A 611 -13.49 27.88 32.49
C THR A 611 -12.29 28.81 32.41
N PHE A 612 -11.92 29.25 31.21
CA PHE A 612 -10.74 30.11 31.00
C PHE A 612 -10.98 31.60 31.29
N THR A 613 -12.20 32.10 31.11
CA THR A 613 -12.48 33.55 31.20
C THR A 613 -13.40 33.94 32.36
N GLY A 614 -14.08 32.98 32.98
CA GLY A 614 -15.09 33.22 34.01
C GLY A 614 -16.38 33.88 33.49
N ARG A 615 -16.55 33.98 32.17
CA ARG A 615 -17.70 34.64 31.53
C ARG A 615 -18.70 33.64 31.00
N ASP A 616 -19.97 33.91 31.29
CA ASP A 616 -21.13 33.12 30.83
C ASP A 616 -21.87 33.79 29.67
N ASP A 617 -21.56 35.06 29.39
CA ASP A 617 -22.24 35.95 28.44
C ASP A 617 -21.52 36.07 27.08
N VAL A 618 -20.81 35.01 26.67
CA VAL A 618 -20.02 35.03 25.44
C VAL A 618 -20.81 34.44 24.27
N THR A 619 -21.07 35.27 23.24
CA THR A 619 -21.70 34.81 22.00
C THR A 619 -20.66 34.07 21.15
N ILE A 620 -20.83 32.76 20.99
CA ILE A 620 -19.95 31.95 20.15
C ILE A 620 -20.36 32.12 18.68
N SER A 621 -19.39 32.48 17.83
CA SER A 621 -19.59 32.56 16.38
C SER A 621 -20.08 31.22 15.83
N PRO A 622 -21.04 31.19 14.87
CA PRO A 622 -21.44 29.95 14.18
C PRO A 622 -20.28 29.20 13.50
N LYS A 623 -19.17 29.90 13.22
CA LYS A 623 -17.94 29.34 12.67
C LYS A 623 -16.96 28.82 13.73
N ALA A 624 -17.26 28.96 15.03
CA ALA A 624 -16.38 28.51 16.09
C ALA A 624 -16.26 26.98 16.15
N ALA A 625 -17.30 26.26 15.70
CA ALA A 625 -17.25 24.82 15.48
C ALA A 625 -16.27 24.41 14.35
N ASP A 626 -15.84 25.37 13.52
CA ASP A 626 -14.85 25.16 12.46
C ASP A 626 -13.43 25.58 12.90
N ILE A 627 -13.27 26.12 14.13
CA ILE A 627 -11.96 26.48 14.69
C ILE A 627 -11.35 25.22 15.31
N ASP A 628 -10.16 24.83 14.82
CA ASP A 628 -9.37 23.77 15.44
C ASP A 628 -8.79 24.26 16.78
N LEU A 629 -9.57 24.07 17.85
CA LEU A 629 -9.17 24.42 19.22
C LEU A 629 -7.88 23.72 19.64
N THR A 630 -7.68 22.48 19.19
CA THR A 630 -6.48 21.70 19.50
C THR A 630 -5.26 22.38 18.89
N SER A 631 -5.30 22.72 17.61
CA SER A 631 -4.24 23.50 16.94
C SER A 631 -3.91 24.80 17.68
N LEU A 632 -4.94 25.56 18.10
CA LEU A 632 -4.74 26.82 18.81
C LEU A 632 -4.07 26.62 20.19
N LEU A 633 -4.52 25.62 20.95
CA LEU A 633 -3.90 25.25 22.22
C LEU A 633 -2.45 24.78 22.01
N MET A 634 -2.20 23.97 20.99
CA MET A 634 -0.86 23.49 20.65
C MET A 634 0.09 24.65 20.35
N LYS A 635 -0.35 25.67 19.59
CA LYS A 635 0.45 26.86 19.28
C LYS A 635 0.83 27.67 20.52
N MET A 636 0.01 27.63 21.58
CA MET A 636 0.26 28.37 22.83
C MET A 636 1.25 27.67 23.76
N LEU A 637 1.43 26.36 23.63
CA LEU A 637 2.34 25.60 24.49
C LEU A 637 3.80 25.97 24.20
N ALA A 638 4.59 26.06 25.27
CA ALA A 638 6.04 26.22 25.20
C ALA A 638 6.75 24.87 25.29
N ILE A 639 7.90 24.78 24.64
CA ILE A 639 8.87 23.70 24.86
C ILE A 639 9.54 23.97 26.20
N GLU A 640 9.13 23.23 27.24
CA GLU A 640 9.67 23.40 28.59
C GLU A 640 11.00 22.66 28.76
N ALA A 641 11.13 21.51 28.11
CA ALA A 641 12.33 20.71 28.14
C ALA A 641 12.52 19.94 26.83
N VAL A 642 13.77 19.60 26.56
CA VAL A 642 14.19 18.68 25.52
C VAL A 642 15.09 17.64 26.18
N SER A 643 14.81 16.36 25.96
CA SER A 643 15.66 15.27 26.44
C SER A 643 16.23 14.51 25.25
N GLY A 644 17.52 14.21 25.34
CA GLY A 644 18.18 13.25 24.47
C GLY A 644 18.19 11.88 25.16
N THR A 645 17.89 10.81 24.43
CA THR A 645 17.98 9.45 24.98
C THR A 645 18.62 8.51 23.99
N GLU A 646 19.35 7.53 24.51
CA GLU A 646 19.75 6.37 23.72
C GLU A 646 18.53 5.49 23.44
N GLU A 647 18.14 5.38 22.18
CA GLU A 647 17.04 4.57 21.71
C GLU A 647 17.55 3.19 21.26
N ALA A 648 16.94 2.13 21.78
CA ALA A 648 17.29 0.77 21.38
C ALA A 648 17.00 0.53 19.89
N THR A 649 17.91 -0.19 19.24
CA THR A 649 17.67 -0.76 17.90
C THR A 649 17.63 -2.29 17.97
N ASN A 650 17.15 -2.90 16.90
CA ASN A 650 17.12 -4.35 16.71
C ASN A 650 18.50 -5.04 16.82
N ALA A 651 19.60 -4.32 16.65
CA ALA A 651 20.95 -4.87 16.71
C ALA A 651 21.59 -4.82 18.11
N GLY A 652 20.84 -4.39 19.14
CA GLY A 652 21.38 -4.21 20.50
C GLY A 652 22.39 -3.06 20.63
N ILE A 653 22.50 -2.21 19.60
CA ILE A 653 23.32 -1.00 19.58
C ILE A 653 22.37 0.19 19.61
N PRO A 654 22.50 1.14 20.55
CA PRO A 654 21.60 2.28 20.60
C PRO A 654 21.87 3.28 19.47
N SER A 655 20.82 4.02 19.13
CA SER A 655 20.90 5.27 18.37
C SER A 655 20.39 6.42 19.23
N ALA A 656 20.31 7.64 18.70
CA ALA A 656 19.79 8.79 19.44
C ALA A 656 18.30 9.00 19.18
N ALA A 657 17.61 9.54 20.19
CA ALA A 657 16.28 10.10 20.07
C ALA A 657 16.18 11.44 20.81
N ALA A 658 15.37 12.35 20.28
CA ALA A 658 15.04 13.63 20.90
C ALA A 658 13.56 13.61 21.31
N THR A 659 13.26 14.05 22.53
CA THR A 659 11.88 14.22 23.01
C THR A 659 11.65 15.65 23.46
N LEU A 660 10.69 16.32 22.83
CA LEU A 660 10.19 17.63 23.25
C LEU A 660 9.09 17.44 24.30
N PHE A 661 9.17 18.18 25.39
CA PHE A 661 8.15 18.21 26.44
C PHE A 661 7.44 19.55 26.39
N LEU A 662 6.15 19.52 26.10
CA LEU A 662 5.32 20.72 25.97
C LEU A 662 4.45 20.95 27.21
N GLY A 663 4.45 22.18 27.70
CA GLY A 663 3.68 22.61 28.87
C GLY A 663 4.25 22.10 30.20
N LYS A 664 3.95 22.82 31.30
CA LYS A 664 4.55 22.61 32.64
C LYS A 664 4.40 21.19 33.21
N SER A 665 3.43 20.42 32.74
CA SER A 665 3.21 19.03 33.17
C SER A 665 3.99 18.00 32.38
N GLY A 666 4.57 18.37 31.22
CA GLY A 666 5.24 17.44 30.31
C GLY A 666 4.32 16.36 29.72
N ILE A 667 3.00 16.55 29.78
CA ILE A 667 2.01 15.55 29.33
C ILE A 667 2.10 15.36 27.82
N ILE A 668 2.26 16.44 27.07
CA ILE A 668 2.35 16.41 25.61
C ILE A 668 3.81 16.28 25.22
N ARG A 669 4.11 15.24 24.44
CA ARG A 669 5.47 14.88 24.05
C ARG A 669 5.54 14.57 22.57
N PHE A 670 6.55 15.12 21.90
CA PHE A 670 6.91 14.73 20.54
C PHE A 670 8.28 14.13 20.56
N LYS A 671 8.38 12.88 20.13
CA LYS A 671 9.63 12.14 20.02
C LYS A 671 10.03 12.06 18.55
N GLY A 672 11.33 12.05 18.28
CA GLY A 672 11.89 11.62 17.01
C GLY A 672 13.10 10.74 17.28
N SER A 673 13.17 9.57 16.65
CA SER A 673 14.33 8.67 16.75
C SER A 673 14.87 8.35 15.37
N THR A 674 16.19 8.29 15.24
CA THR A 674 16.85 7.94 13.97
C THR A 674 17.44 6.53 13.98
N PRO A 675 17.47 5.83 12.84
CA PRO A 675 18.30 4.64 12.68
C PRO A 675 19.80 4.95 12.76
N LEU A 676 20.57 3.92 13.13
CA LEU A 676 22.02 3.92 13.08
C LEU A 676 22.49 3.28 11.77
N GLY A 677 23.34 4.01 11.04
CA GLY A 677 23.99 3.55 9.83
C GLY A 677 25.36 2.93 10.12
N THR A 678 25.82 2.07 9.22
CA THR A 678 27.25 1.92 8.95
C THR A 678 27.53 2.92 7.82
N SER A 679 28.28 3.98 8.10
CA SER A 679 28.72 4.93 7.07
C SER A 679 29.57 4.13 6.07
N ALA A 680 29.03 3.88 4.89
CA ALA A 680 29.73 3.15 3.83
C ALA A 680 30.37 4.14 2.83
N GLY A 681 29.68 5.24 2.52
CA GLY A 681 30.16 6.24 1.55
C GLY A 681 30.98 7.37 2.15
N GLU A 682 31.89 7.92 1.35
CA GLU A 682 32.76 9.07 1.70
C GLU A 682 31.98 10.38 1.98
N ASP A 683 30.77 10.48 1.41
CA ASP A 683 29.94 11.68 1.36
C ASP A 683 28.70 11.68 2.28
N GLU A 684 28.39 10.55 2.93
CA GLU A 684 27.20 10.40 3.80
C GLU A 684 27.28 11.31 5.04
N ALA A 685 26.17 11.75 5.61
CA ALA A 685 26.19 12.38 6.93
C ALA A 685 26.80 11.44 8.01
N ILE A 686 27.48 12.00 9.01
CA ILE A 686 28.20 11.22 10.04
C ILE A 686 27.28 10.81 11.19
N HIS A 687 27.26 9.51 11.50
CA HIS A 687 26.64 8.99 12.72
C HIS A 687 27.63 9.21 13.85
N TYR A 688 27.27 10.09 14.78
CA TYR A 688 28.16 10.41 15.87
C TYR A 688 28.06 9.33 16.96
N VAL A 689 29.14 8.56 17.11
CA VAL A 689 29.24 7.40 18.00
C VAL A 689 30.33 7.56 19.06
N ASP A 690 30.33 6.75 20.11
CA ASP A 690 31.19 6.89 21.29
C ASP A 690 32.68 6.67 21.01
N SER A 691 33.03 5.99 19.91
CA SER A 691 34.42 5.90 19.44
C SER A 691 34.93 7.22 18.86
N ILE A 692 34.02 8.05 18.34
CA ILE A 692 34.01 9.52 18.34
C ILE A 692 34.86 10.27 19.39
N ILE A 693 36.10 10.70 19.12
CA ILE A 693 36.84 11.51 20.13
C ILE A 693 37.27 12.83 19.52
N GLU A 694 36.65 13.92 19.97
CA GLU A 694 37.09 15.27 19.63
C GLU A 694 38.47 15.60 20.20
N PRO A 695 39.22 16.52 19.57
CA PRO A 695 40.46 17.03 20.11
C PRO A 695 40.26 17.57 21.53
N CYS A 696 40.95 16.99 22.51
CA CYS A 696 40.84 17.37 23.91
C CYS A 696 42.21 17.32 24.60
N GLU A 697 42.26 17.65 25.90
CA GLU A 697 43.48 17.60 26.70
C GLU A 697 44.14 16.22 26.66
N SER A 698 43.34 15.14 26.75
CA SER A 698 43.83 13.76 26.74
C SER A 698 44.41 13.34 25.39
N THR A 699 43.82 13.76 24.26
CA THR A 699 44.37 13.44 22.93
C THR A 699 45.69 14.15 22.66
N LYS A 700 45.86 15.36 23.21
CA LYS A 700 47.13 16.11 23.14
C LYS A 700 48.21 15.56 24.06
N LYS A 701 47.84 15.13 25.28
CA LYS A 701 48.77 14.64 26.31
C LYS A 701 49.26 13.22 26.04
N TYR A 702 48.46 12.37 25.39
CA TYR A 702 48.77 10.97 25.13
C TYR A 702 48.61 10.59 23.64
N PRO A 703 49.29 11.27 22.72
CA PRO A 703 49.12 11.04 21.28
C PRO A 703 49.54 9.62 20.85
N ASP A 704 50.35 8.94 21.67
CA ASP A 704 50.73 7.54 21.49
C ASP A 704 49.53 6.58 21.50
N LEU A 705 48.44 6.92 22.19
CA LEU A 705 47.25 6.07 22.36
C LEU A 705 46.19 6.28 21.27
N PHE A 706 46.28 7.37 20.50
CA PHE A 706 45.25 7.77 19.56
C PHE A 706 45.73 7.67 18.11
N LYS A 707 44.80 7.34 17.21
CA LYS A 707 44.94 7.44 15.77
C LYS A 707 44.10 8.64 15.32
N ASP A 708 44.70 9.51 14.52
CA ASP A 708 43.96 10.54 13.78
C ASP A 708 43.08 9.85 12.71
N ALA A 709 41.79 10.16 12.73
CA ALA A 709 40.83 9.61 11.77
C ALA A 709 40.85 10.36 10.42
N GLY A 710 41.57 11.48 10.32
CA GLY A 710 41.68 12.28 9.10
C GLY A 710 40.54 13.28 8.90
N ASP A 711 39.56 13.30 9.80
CA ASP A 711 38.38 14.18 9.79
C ASP A 711 38.40 15.23 10.92
N GLY A 712 39.56 15.39 11.56
CA GLY A 712 39.72 16.23 12.75
C GLY A 712 39.32 15.54 14.05
N THR A 713 38.93 14.26 14.02
CA THR A 713 38.64 13.45 15.20
C THR A 713 39.69 12.37 15.43
N PHE A 714 39.69 11.82 16.65
CA PHE A 714 40.60 10.77 17.07
C PHE A 714 39.85 9.47 17.39
N ARG A 715 40.54 8.35 17.24
CA ARG A 715 40.11 7.03 17.72
C ARG A 715 41.21 6.44 18.58
N PHE A 716 40.90 5.62 19.58
CA PHE A 716 41.94 4.80 20.21
C PHE A 716 42.54 3.84 19.18
N LYS A 717 43.87 3.67 19.18
CA LYS A 717 44.50 2.66 18.32
C LYS A 717 44.01 1.26 18.70
N LYS A 718 43.91 0.36 17.71
CA LYS A 718 43.33 -0.98 17.89
C LYS A 718 44.10 -1.84 18.91
N ASP A 719 45.40 -1.60 19.05
CA ASP A 719 46.35 -2.33 19.91
C ASP A 719 46.41 -1.82 21.35
N VAL A 720 45.79 -0.66 21.66
CA VAL A 720 45.74 -0.13 23.02
C VAL A 720 44.96 -1.10 23.92
N LYS A 721 45.52 -1.40 25.09
CA LYS A 721 44.91 -2.27 26.12
C LYS A 721 44.46 -1.45 27.32
N SER A 722 43.49 -1.98 28.08
CA SER A 722 42.96 -1.33 29.28
C SER A 722 44.06 -0.99 30.30
N ASP A 723 45.07 -1.86 30.48
CA ASP A 723 46.14 -1.64 31.46
C ASP A 723 47.06 -0.48 31.06
N ALA A 724 47.31 -0.31 29.75
CA ALA A 724 48.09 0.81 29.23
C ALA A 724 47.41 2.15 29.51
N VAL A 725 46.06 2.18 29.47
CA VAL A 725 45.28 3.37 29.82
C VAL A 725 45.26 3.60 31.33
N ARG A 726 44.99 2.56 32.13
CA ARG A 726 44.95 2.65 33.60
C ARG A 726 46.30 3.08 34.19
N GLY A 727 47.40 2.60 33.61
CA GLY A 727 48.76 2.95 34.03
C GLY A 727 49.12 4.42 33.88
N LYS A 728 48.37 5.21 33.08
CA LYS A 728 48.56 6.67 32.98
C LYS A 728 47.98 7.44 34.17
N ASN A 729 47.16 6.80 35.01
CA ASN A 729 46.49 7.38 36.19
C ASN A 729 45.77 8.72 35.90
N ASP A 730 45.08 8.79 34.76
CA ASP A 730 44.34 9.97 34.30
C ASP A 730 42.85 9.62 34.18
N GLU A 731 42.02 10.21 35.03
CA GLU A 731 40.58 9.91 35.10
C GLU A 731 39.83 10.31 33.82
N LYS A 732 40.22 11.42 33.18
CA LYS A 732 39.61 11.88 31.92
C LYS A 732 39.91 10.91 30.79
N LEU A 733 41.16 10.46 30.69
CA LEU A 733 41.56 9.44 29.71
C LEU A 733 40.82 8.11 29.96
N LEU A 734 40.70 7.69 31.22
CA LEU A 734 39.98 6.47 31.60
C LEU A 734 38.49 6.55 31.28
N ALA A 735 37.87 7.72 31.48
CA ALA A 735 36.47 7.96 31.11
C ALA A 735 36.27 7.90 29.58
N LEU A 736 37.14 8.54 28.80
CA LEU A 736 37.13 8.45 27.33
C LEU A 736 37.29 7.00 26.86
N TRP A 737 38.22 6.26 27.47
CA TRP A 737 38.40 4.85 27.17
C TRP A 737 37.14 4.03 27.45
N ARG A 738 36.54 4.16 28.64
CA ARG A 738 35.30 3.47 29.00
C ARG A 738 34.16 3.79 28.02
N LYS A 739 33.99 5.07 27.67
CA LYS A 739 32.99 5.54 26.70
C LYS A 739 33.21 4.88 25.33
N SER A 740 34.43 4.97 24.78
CA SER A 740 34.80 4.43 23.46
C SER A 740 34.67 2.92 23.31
N ARG A 741 34.45 2.19 24.42
CA ARG A 741 34.26 0.73 24.44
C ARG A 741 32.80 0.32 24.63
N ARG A 742 31.88 1.24 24.94
CA ARG A 742 30.45 0.92 25.02
C ARG A 742 29.94 0.49 23.64
N TYR A 743 29.20 -0.62 23.60
CA TYR A 743 28.63 -1.17 22.36
C TYR A 743 29.66 -1.31 21.23
N GLU A 744 30.88 -1.80 21.54
CA GLU A 744 31.99 -1.90 20.58
C GLU A 744 32.41 -0.54 19.97
N GLY A 745 32.20 0.55 20.71
CA GLY A 745 32.47 1.93 20.27
C GLY A 745 31.36 2.56 19.43
N LYS A 746 30.19 1.90 19.35
CA LYS A 746 29.02 2.34 18.58
C LYS A 746 27.89 2.92 19.44
N GLY A 747 28.10 3.12 20.75
CA GLY A 747 27.16 3.90 21.57
C GLY A 747 27.06 5.35 21.10
N CYS A 748 26.14 6.15 21.62
CA CYS A 748 25.88 7.50 21.08
C CYS A 748 25.67 8.57 22.15
N MET A 749 26.41 8.48 23.27
CA MET A 749 26.27 9.41 24.40
C MET A 749 26.55 10.86 23.99
N ASP A 750 27.53 11.09 23.12
CA ASP A 750 27.87 12.45 22.69
C ASP A 750 26.74 13.06 21.84
N ALA A 751 26.13 12.27 20.93
CA ALA A 751 24.97 12.73 20.17
C ALA A 751 23.77 13.04 21.08
N VAL A 752 23.53 12.21 22.08
CA VAL A 752 22.53 12.47 23.14
C VAL A 752 22.85 13.76 23.88
N GLN A 753 24.11 13.95 24.27
CA GLN A 753 24.55 15.17 24.94
C GLN A 753 24.40 16.41 24.04
N HIS A 754 24.66 16.30 22.74
CA HIS A 754 24.45 17.39 21.79
C HIS A 754 22.98 17.81 21.70
N ILE A 755 22.04 16.86 21.77
CA ILE A 755 20.60 17.17 21.85
C ILE A 755 20.33 18.02 23.09
N GLU A 756 20.84 17.62 24.26
CA GLU A 756 20.52 18.27 25.55
C GLU A 756 21.25 19.59 25.78
N THR A 757 22.48 19.72 25.26
CA THR A 757 23.38 20.82 25.62
C THR A 757 23.56 21.87 24.51
N VAL A 758 23.36 21.50 23.25
CA VAL A 758 23.48 22.40 22.10
C VAL A 758 22.11 22.65 21.48
N LEU A 759 21.44 21.61 20.98
CA LEU A 759 20.19 21.75 20.25
C LEU A 759 19.06 22.27 21.15
N ALA A 760 18.91 21.73 22.37
CA ALA A 760 17.86 22.13 23.30
C ALA A 760 17.85 23.64 23.58
N LYS A 761 19.03 24.27 23.74
CA LYS A 761 19.15 25.70 24.05
C LYS A 761 18.49 26.60 23.00
N ALA A 762 18.42 26.14 21.75
CA ALA A 762 17.84 26.89 20.66
C ALA A 762 16.30 26.89 20.64
N PHE A 763 15.66 25.96 21.37
CA PHE A 763 14.21 25.74 21.28
C PHE A 763 13.48 25.76 22.64
N VAL A 764 14.15 25.44 23.75
CA VAL A 764 13.56 25.55 25.09
C VAL A 764 13.10 26.99 25.37
N GLY A 765 11.91 27.12 25.92
CA GLY A 765 11.23 28.40 26.18
C GLY A 765 10.45 28.96 24.99
N LYS A 766 10.67 28.46 23.77
CA LYS A 766 9.89 28.89 22.59
C LYS A 766 8.50 28.26 22.62
N ARG A 767 7.50 29.05 22.22
CA ARG A 767 6.15 28.53 21.95
C ARG A 767 6.15 27.79 20.62
N VAL A 768 5.38 26.72 20.49
CA VAL A 768 5.27 25.98 19.23
C VAL A 768 4.83 26.92 18.10
N GLY A 769 3.86 27.81 18.35
CA GLY A 769 3.42 28.81 17.36
C GLY A 769 4.47 29.86 16.97
N SER A 770 5.60 29.94 17.71
CA SER A 770 6.73 30.82 17.41
C SER A 770 7.90 30.12 16.71
N LEU A 771 7.82 28.79 16.51
CA LEU A 771 8.86 28.02 15.81
C LEU A 771 8.91 28.34 14.31
N GLY A 772 7.81 28.86 13.74
CA GLY A 772 7.67 29.04 12.31
C GLY A 772 7.34 27.73 11.60
N SER A 773 7.90 27.54 10.42
CA SER A 773 7.76 26.33 9.62
C SER A 773 8.84 25.28 9.95
N LEU A 774 8.68 24.05 9.45
CA LEU A 774 9.72 23.03 9.54
C LEU A 774 11.03 23.46 8.85
N LEU A 775 10.94 24.27 7.78
CA LEU A 775 12.11 24.89 7.15
C LEU A 775 12.86 25.79 8.14
N ASP A 776 12.15 26.61 8.91
CA ASP A 776 12.77 27.53 9.87
C ASP A 776 13.48 26.75 10.99
N THR A 777 12.85 25.66 11.47
CA THR A 777 13.47 24.81 12.49
C THR A 777 14.68 24.05 11.96
N ASP A 778 14.60 23.47 10.76
CA ASP A 778 15.73 22.74 10.16
C ASP A 778 16.89 23.69 9.82
N ARG A 779 16.61 24.89 9.30
CA ARG A 779 17.62 25.94 9.09
C ARG A 779 18.33 26.30 10.39
N GLN A 780 17.60 26.39 11.50
CA GLN A 780 18.20 26.68 12.80
C GLN A 780 19.10 25.52 13.27
N LEU A 781 18.72 24.26 13.04
CA LEU A 781 19.55 23.10 13.35
C LEU A 781 20.85 23.08 12.52
N LEU A 782 20.77 23.38 11.22
CA LEU A 782 21.93 23.44 10.34
C LEU A 782 22.84 24.64 10.64
N ALA A 783 22.26 25.78 11.05
CA ALA A 783 23.03 26.93 11.53
C ALA A 783 23.87 26.55 12.75
N LEU A 784 23.30 25.81 13.71
CA LEU A 784 24.05 25.33 14.88
C LEU A 784 25.19 24.39 14.49
N GLU A 785 24.97 23.48 13.53
CA GLU A 785 26.05 22.61 13.02
C GLU A 785 27.19 23.43 12.41
N LEU A 786 26.85 24.43 11.58
CA LEU A 786 27.85 25.31 10.98
C LEU A 786 28.60 26.13 12.03
N GLU A 787 27.90 26.67 13.02
CA GLU A 787 28.49 27.40 14.14
C GLU A 787 29.47 26.52 14.93
N GLN A 788 29.10 25.26 15.24
CA GLN A 788 30.00 24.32 15.89
C GLN A 788 31.21 23.97 15.01
N ALA A 789 31.01 23.75 13.71
CA ALA A 789 32.09 23.47 12.78
C ALA A 789 33.09 24.63 12.68
N MET A 790 32.59 25.88 12.65
CA MET A 790 33.41 27.09 12.65
C MET A 790 34.16 27.27 13.98
N ALA A 791 33.49 27.02 15.11
CA ALA A 791 34.09 27.10 16.44
C ALA A 791 35.20 26.05 16.65
N ALA A 792 35.02 24.85 16.08
CA ALA A 792 36.01 23.78 16.09
C ALA A 792 37.14 24.00 15.07
N GLY A 793 37.08 25.06 14.25
CA GLY A 793 38.07 25.33 13.21
C GLY A 793 38.05 24.35 12.03
N ARG A 794 36.98 23.57 11.87
CA ARG A 794 36.83 22.62 10.73
C ARG A 794 36.48 23.34 9.43
N ILE A 795 35.92 24.54 9.52
CA ILE A 795 35.61 25.38 8.37
C ILE A 795 35.94 26.85 8.65
N SER A 796 36.51 27.53 7.66
CA SER A 796 36.85 28.96 7.74
C SER A 796 35.59 29.83 7.63
N LYS A 797 35.60 31.00 8.29
CA LYS A 797 34.53 32.02 8.12
C LYS A 797 34.41 32.49 6.67
N ASN A 798 35.53 32.52 5.96
CA ASN A 798 35.63 32.96 4.57
C ASN A 798 35.45 31.80 3.57
N ALA A 799 35.09 30.61 4.03
CA ALA A 799 34.78 29.49 3.14
C ALA A 799 33.61 29.85 2.21
N SER A 800 33.65 29.29 1.00
CA SER A 800 32.59 29.41 0.01
C SER A 800 31.26 28.85 0.54
N ASN A 801 30.15 29.25 -0.08
CA ASN A 801 28.84 28.73 0.30
C ASN A 801 28.75 27.21 0.11
N ASP A 802 29.37 26.66 -0.93
CA ASP A 802 29.39 25.22 -1.17
C ASP A 802 30.17 24.46 -0.10
N GLU A 803 31.32 24.98 0.35
CA GLU A 803 32.07 24.38 1.47
C GLU A 803 31.25 24.41 2.76
N LYS A 804 30.53 25.50 3.02
CA LYS A 804 29.64 25.62 4.19
C LYS A 804 28.46 24.65 4.12
N ILE A 805 27.83 24.54 2.95
CA ILE A 805 26.76 23.56 2.70
C ILE A 805 27.28 22.16 2.92
N HIS A 806 28.45 21.83 2.36
CA HIS A 806 29.06 20.52 2.53
C HIS A 806 29.32 20.20 4.00
N ALA A 807 29.85 21.15 4.78
CA ALA A 807 30.05 20.96 6.23
C ALA A 807 28.72 20.67 6.96
N MET A 808 27.65 21.40 6.63
CA MET A 808 26.31 21.18 7.19
C MET A 808 25.68 19.84 6.76
N GLN A 809 25.93 19.38 5.54
CA GLN A 809 25.47 18.09 5.04
C GLN A 809 26.18 16.93 5.75
N ARG A 810 27.49 17.07 6.02
CA ARG A 810 28.30 16.03 6.70
C ARG A 810 27.94 15.84 8.16
N LYS A 811 27.46 16.88 8.85
CA LYS A 811 27.00 16.81 10.26
C LYS A 811 28.08 16.25 11.19
N GLY A 812 29.32 16.62 10.92
CA GLY A 812 30.50 16.03 11.55
C GLY A 812 30.72 16.43 13.00
N LEU A 813 30.03 17.48 13.50
CA LEU A 813 30.16 17.93 14.89
C LEU A 813 29.00 17.46 15.75
N LEU A 814 27.77 17.80 15.40
CA LEU A 814 26.61 17.45 16.22
C LEU A 814 26.14 16.00 15.98
N GLY A 815 26.43 15.46 14.80
CA GLY A 815 25.98 14.15 14.37
C GLY A 815 24.59 14.20 13.76
N MET A 816 24.38 13.48 12.65
CA MET A 816 23.03 13.43 12.07
C MET A 816 22.03 12.74 13.00
N ASN A 817 22.49 11.85 13.87
CA ASN A 817 21.64 11.15 14.81
C ASN A 817 21.04 12.12 15.86
N ALA A 818 21.76 13.18 16.21
CA ALA A 818 21.20 14.27 17.01
C ALA A 818 20.26 15.15 16.16
N ILE A 819 20.74 15.60 15.00
CA ILE A 819 20.02 16.58 14.15
C ILE A 819 18.72 16.01 13.60
N LEU A 820 18.72 14.81 13.01
CA LEU A 820 17.53 14.20 12.42
C LEU A 820 16.47 13.89 13.49
N SER A 821 16.90 13.38 14.65
CA SER A 821 16.00 13.13 15.78
C SER A 821 15.29 14.41 16.23
N MET A 822 16.03 15.51 16.30
CA MET A 822 15.47 16.82 16.64
C MET A 822 14.56 17.37 15.54
N SER A 823 14.96 17.23 14.26
CA SER A 823 14.15 17.62 13.09
C SER A 823 12.80 16.88 13.06
N LEU A 824 12.80 15.57 13.33
CA LEU A 824 11.58 14.76 13.43
C LEU A 824 10.68 15.21 14.59
N ALA A 825 11.26 15.42 15.78
CA ALA A 825 10.50 15.84 16.95
C ALA A 825 9.87 17.23 16.78
N LEU A 826 10.64 18.19 16.24
CA LEU A 826 10.16 19.54 15.91
C LEU A 826 9.12 19.51 14.79
N GLY A 827 9.34 18.72 13.73
CA GLY A 827 8.39 18.57 12.63
C GLY A 827 7.04 18.03 13.10
N ARG A 828 7.04 17.06 14.02
CA ARG A 828 5.79 16.55 14.63
C ARG A 828 5.10 17.62 15.49
N ALA A 829 5.87 18.42 16.24
CA ALA A 829 5.31 19.52 17.01
C ALA A 829 4.69 20.60 16.12
N VAL A 830 5.37 21.00 15.04
CA VAL A 830 4.88 21.96 14.05
C VAL A 830 3.63 21.43 13.34
N ALA A 831 3.66 20.17 12.89
CA ALA A 831 2.50 19.54 12.24
C ALA A 831 1.28 19.52 13.16
N ALA A 832 1.45 19.11 14.43
CA ALA A 832 0.38 19.10 15.41
C ALA A 832 -0.14 20.51 15.72
N ALA A 833 0.75 21.53 15.72
CA ALA A 833 0.34 22.92 15.83
C ALA A 833 -0.58 23.34 14.69
N ASP A 834 -0.44 22.76 13.50
CA ASP A 834 -1.28 23.06 12.33
C ASP A 834 -2.46 22.08 12.14
N GLY A 835 -2.73 21.21 13.12
CA GLY A 835 -3.81 20.22 13.05
C GLY A 835 -3.56 19.14 11.99
N ARG A 836 -2.28 18.87 11.71
CA ARG A 836 -1.81 17.96 10.65
C ARG A 836 -0.87 16.90 11.21
N GLU A 837 -0.70 15.84 10.43
CA GLU A 837 0.33 14.82 10.64
C GLU A 837 1.64 15.20 9.92
N LEU A 838 2.76 14.60 10.35
CA LEU A 838 4.08 14.89 9.77
C LEU A 838 4.12 14.68 8.25
N TRP A 839 3.48 13.61 7.75
CA TRP A 839 3.45 13.32 6.31
C TRP A 839 2.75 14.42 5.49
N GLN A 840 1.74 15.10 6.06
CA GLN A 840 1.06 16.20 5.39
C GLN A 840 1.96 17.42 5.32
N LEU A 841 2.66 17.74 6.41
CA LEU A 841 3.61 18.85 6.45
C LEU A 841 4.76 18.65 5.43
N THR A 842 5.33 17.44 5.37
CA THR A 842 6.36 17.09 4.36
C THR A 842 5.83 17.22 2.94
N ARG A 843 4.59 16.78 2.70
CA ARG A 843 3.91 16.92 1.39
C ARG A 843 3.70 18.38 1.01
N ASP A 844 3.31 19.23 1.97
CA ASP A 844 3.09 20.66 1.72
C ASP A 844 4.38 21.35 1.29
N ILE A 845 5.50 21.04 1.97
CA ILE A 845 6.83 21.57 1.62
C ILE A 845 7.21 21.16 0.20
N ALA A 846 7.06 19.88 -0.15
CA ALA A 846 7.34 19.39 -1.49
C ALA A 846 6.45 20.07 -2.55
N SER A 847 5.14 20.19 -2.27
CA SER A 847 4.17 20.79 -3.18
C SER A 847 4.45 22.27 -3.41
N ASP A 848 4.70 23.04 -2.35
CA ASP A 848 5.01 24.47 -2.46
C ASP A 848 6.33 24.69 -3.19
N THR A 849 7.34 23.85 -2.94
CA THR A 849 8.63 23.90 -3.63
C THR A 849 8.48 23.59 -5.13
N MET A 850 7.75 22.53 -5.48
CA MET A 850 7.46 22.19 -6.89
C MET A 850 6.71 23.33 -7.59
N ALA A 851 5.69 23.89 -6.95
CA ALA A 851 4.90 24.97 -7.53
C ALA A 851 5.75 26.23 -7.77
N LYS A 852 6.57 26.64 -6.80
CA LYS A 852 7.51 27.76 -6.95
C LYS A 852 8.57 27.50 -8.03
N PHE A 853 9.08 26.27 -8.10
CA PHE A 853 10.03 25.86 -9.13
C PHE A 853 9.43 25.99 -10.54
N ILE A 854 8.19 25.51 -10.73
CA ILE A 854 7.48 25.60 -12.01
C ILE A 854 7.32 27.07 -12.43
N VAL A 855 6.84 27.94 -11.54
CA VAL A 855 6.65 29.37 -11.84
C VAL A 855 7.96 30.04 -12.24
N THR A 856 9.04 29.78 -11.50
CA THR A 856 10.34 30.45 -11.71
C THR A 856 11.05 29.97 -12.98
N ASN A 857 10.72 28.77 -13.48
CA ASN A 857 11.44 28.13 -14.58
C ASN A 857 10.62 27.99 -15.88
N GLY A 858 9.64 28.88 -16.11
CA GLY A 858 8.94 28.98 -17.40
C GLY A 858 7.61 28.22 -17.45
N GLY A 859 7.09 27.77 -16.31
CA GLY A 859 5.75 27.21 -16.21
C GLY A 859 4.66 28.20 -16.56
N LYS A 860 3.65 27.74 -17.32
CA LYS A 860 2.56 28.60 -17.82
C LYS A 860 1.48 28.93 -16.78
N LYS A 861 1.37 28.12 -15.73
CA LYS A 861 0.36 28.28 -14.68
C LYS A 861 0.87 29.19 -13.58
N SER A 862 -0.02 30.02 -13.03
CA SER A 862 0.26 30.81 -11.84
C SER A 862 0.39 29.92 -10.59
N LEU A 863 1.04 30.45 -9.55
CA LEU A 863 1.18 29.74 -8.27
C LEU A 863 -0.18 29.35 -7.67
N ALA A 864 -1.19 30.20 -7.80
CA ALA A 864 -2.55 29.95 -7.29
C ALA A 864 -3.26 28.82 -8.04
N GLU A 865 -2.98 28.64 -9.33
CA GLU A 865 -3.51 27.52 -10.12
C GLU A 865 -2.78 26.21 -9.79
N LEU A 866 -1.46 26.27 -9.63
CA LEU A 866 -0.65 25.10 -9.26
C LEU A 866 -1.02 24.54 -7.89
N LYS A 867 -1.31 25.42 -6.91
CA LYS A 867 -1.75 25.02 -5.56
C LYS A 867 -3.12 24.34 -5.51
N LYS A 868 -3.89 24.37 -6.62
CA LYS A 868 -5.18 23.66 -6.73
C LYS A 868 -5.05 22.30 -7.40
N LEU A 869 -3.89 21.97 -7.95
CA LEU A 869 -3.67 20.66 -8.57
C LEU A 869 -3.56 19.59 -7.49
N ASP A 870 -4.00 18.38 -7.80
CA ASP A 870 -3.65 17.24 -6.97
C ASP A 870 -2.13 17.00 -7.03
N PHE A 871 -1.62 16.30 -6.01
CA PHE A 871 -0.19 16.08 -5.84
C PHE A 871 0.46 15.37 -7.03
N ASP A 872 -0.21 14.41 -7.65
CA ASP A 872 0.34 13.62 -8.77
C ASP A 872 0.35 14.47 -10.06
N GLN A 873 -0.69 15.28 -10.28
CA GLN A 873 -0.73 16.29 -11.35
C GLN A 873 0.38 17.33 -11.20
N LEU A 874 0.57 17.86 -9.99
CA LEU A 874 1.63 18.84 -9.71
C LEU A 874 3.01 18.22 -9.95
N THR A 875 3.23 17.00 -9.46
CA THR A 875 4.46 16.24 -9.69
C THR A 875 4.73 16.02 -11.18
N THR A 876 3.69 15.74 -11.97
CA THR A 876 3.81 15.58 -13.44
C THR A 876 4.25 16.88 -14.11
N GLN A 877 3.66 18.02 -13.74
CA GLN A 877 4.07 19.32 -14.29
C GLN A 877 5.48 19.73 -13.85
N TYR A 878 5.83 19.40 -12.61
CA TYR A 878 7.18 19.60 -12.08
C TYR A 878 8.19 18.79 -12.89
N ARG A 879 7.96 17.48 -13.08
CA ARG A 879 8.83 16.60 -13.90
C ARG A 879 9.00 17.15 -15.31
N GLN A 880 7.94 17.64 -15.94
CA GLN A 880 8.03 18.25 -17.28
C GLN A 880 8.94 19.50 -17.27
N THR A 881 8.68 20.45 -16.37
CA THR A 881 9.43 21.71 -16.29
C THR A 881 10.89 21.45 -15.92
N ALA A 882 11.14 20.56 -14.96
CA ALA A 882 12.48 20.16 -14.57
C ALA A 882 13.22 19.46 -15.72
N GLY A 883 12.55 18.58 -16.47
CA GLY A 883 13.12 17.94 -17.65
C GLY A 883 13.53 18.93 -18.74
N GLU A 884 12.79 20.04 -18.91
CA GLU A 884 13.18 21.15 -19.80
C GLU A 884 14.43 21.89 -19.28
N CYS A 885 14.53 22.12 -17.97
CA CYS A 885 15.75 22.67 -17.34
C CYS A 885 16.97 21.76 -17.53
N VAL A 886 16.81 20.45 -17.32
CA VAL A 886 17.88 19.44 -17.53
C VAL A 886 18.35 19.46 -18.97
N LYS A 887 17.41 19.45 -19.95
CA LYS A 887 17.75 19.56 -21.39
C LYS A 887 18.47 20.86 -21.74
N SER A 888 18.20 21.93 -21.00
CA SER A 888 18.86 23.23 -21.17
C SER A 888 20.21 23.32 -20.45
N GLY A 889 20.68 22.24 -19.83
CA GLY A 889 21.97 22.17 -19.14
C GLY A 889 22.00 22.89 -17.78
N LYS A 890 20.85 23.24 -17.21
CA LYS A 890 20.78 23.88 -15.88
C LYS A 890 21.02 22.87 -14.76
N THR A 891 21.66 23.33 -13.68
CA THR A 891 21.85 22.56 -12.45
C THR A 891 20.55 22.58 -11.63
N VAL A 892 19.85 21.46 -11.52
CA VAL A 892 18.50 21.45 -10.96
C VAL A 892 18.51 21.52 -9.43
N TYR A 893 19.45 20.85 -8.77
CA TYR A 893 19.54 20.92 -7.31
C TYR A 893 19.78 22.37 -6.82
N GLU A 894 20.56 23.18 -7.54
CA GLU A 894 20.77 24.61 -7.22
C GLU A 894 19.48 25.42 -7.35
N LEU A 895 18.73 25.17 -8.43
CA LEU A 895 17.42 25.80 -8.64
C LEU A 895 16.42 25.41 -7.54
N LEU A 896 16.45 24.15 -7.08
CA LEU A 896 15.61 23.68 -5.98
C LEU A 896 16.01 24.30 -4.64
N ARG A 897 17.32 24.38 -4.33
CA ARG A 897 17.83 25.09 -3.15
C ARG A 897 17.42 26.56 -3.12
N ALA A 898 17.26 27.20 -4.28
CA ALA A 898 16.73 28.56 -4.35
C ALA A 898 15.22 28.65 -3.99
N GLN A 899 14.44 27.60 -4.26
CA GLN A 899 13.00 27.56 -3.91
C GLN A 899 12.74 27.08 -2.48
N LEU A 900 13.61 26.22 -1.97
CA LEU A 900 13.60 25.70 -0.61
C LEU A 900 14.99 25.97 0.00
N PRO A 901 15.23 27.18 0.54
CA PRO A 901 16.53 27.60 1.03
C PRO A 901 16.82 26.98 2.39
N VAL A 902 17.21 25.70 2.40
CA VAL A 902 17.49 24.91 3.61
C VAL A 902 18.77 25.35 4.31
N TYR A 903 19.73 25.90 3.57
CA TYR A 903 21.03 26.28 4.10
C TYR A 903 21.07 27.79 4.44
N PRO A 904 21.49 28.17 5.66
CA PRO A 904 21.56 29.57 6.10
C PRO A 904 22.86 30.27 5.63
N VAL A 905 23.15 30.27 4.32
CA VAL A 905 24.36 30.87 3.72
C VAL A 905 24.09 31.65 2.43
#